data_AF-A0A087DWX4-F1
#
_entry.id   AF-A0A087DWX4-F1
#
_cell.length_a   1.000
_cell.length_b   1.000
_cell.length_c   1.000
_cell.angle_alpha   90.00
_cell.angle_beta   90.00
_cell.angle_gamma   90.00
#
_symmetry.space_group_name_H-M   'P 1'
#
loop_
_entity.id
_entity.type
_entity.pdbx_description
1 polymer ?
#
loop_
_entity_poly.entity_id
_entity_poly.type
_entity_poly.pdbx_seq_one_letter_code
_entity_poly.pdbx_strand_id
1 'polypeptide(L)'
;MGRCAQCGSMIPDGTMFCMRCGAPVAAPGTSGGAVPPVAGSVGAGVPQPGIPQPSVPQPVVPQPAVPQPVRSEWPNPPQPGVSRPAIPQPGMSQSSAPQPPPVPGGAGANATGASGTPDGGGKKPKRRVLVIVIAVVVVLIAAAVGGFLYWKHTQNTAQQASPEQSETQPKKDSGAATPKKKTETKPTKPKVSEVSMTDFRCGSDGTRDKWDWSGGALVSAMVSCADDGYATDGETSSNGSQSGDEGEYSFGLWTPALEKSKVIHVSMLKSGEKEEAAPTVAATYGDDPAVFVIYAVKTKAVGTTPETVHLYAHEVNVEKGTLGKRIDLKTEEDNLIDRDQDYRYAVIGQSDTRVAVQKTWRTTEKFTVNDGESSRDIDHAQIMALTRGKSEATTLQTFQDKGEVVSDSGGYQSIDMTEFEVDGIGVYDTYAVAEQGPKSKTYHLYAIDGDKKLVDVPDTYCGSEYGCGVDRIRRVGDDHWLFDDWMVDATGAATSVASIVGVDEDVDLHLDQFADGTVYVQQNYDQGGNNAKRVFLVDGDLKASEVLDKDRWNRLLLSDGGFQGINYLTGEIYVKTTDEQITVNRKGKAVGSYDELPYAADDDAPDHTHMTWMLFRQSGDNGDVYTVTLGQEPGQSAPDDAEDAG
;
A
#
# COMPACT_ATOMS: atom_id res chain seq x y z
N MET A 1 37.28 -14.43 18.74
CA MET A 1 36.44 -13.49 17.95
C MET A 1 36.77 -13.65 16.47
N GLY A 2 35.79 -14.05 15.66
CA GLY A 2 35.92 -14.19 14.21
C GLY A 2 35.45 -12.94 13.45
N ARG A 3 35.71 -12.85 12.13
CA ARG A 3 35.06 -11.87 11.24
C ARG A 3 34.15 -12.60 10.27
N CYS A 4 33.00 -12.01 9.97
CA CYS A 4 32.07 -12.57 9.00
C CYS A 4 32.71 -12.59 7.61
N ALA A 5 32.74 -13.76 6.98
CA ALA A 5 33.28 -13.90 5.62
C ALA A 5 32.40 -13.20 4.56
N GLN A 6 31.14 -12.89 4.89
CA GLN A 6 30.20 -12.22 3.98
C GLN A 6 30.26 -10.68 4.12
N CYS A 7 30.12 -10.13 5.33
CA CYS A 7 30.03 -8.67 5.53
C CYS A 7 31.19 -8.05 6.32
N GLY A 8 32.18 -8.84 6.73
CA GLY A 8 33.38 -8.37 7.43
C GLY A 8 33.18 -7.94 8.89
N SER A 9 31.95 -8.00 9.42
CA SER A 9 31.65 -7.61 10.80
C SER A 9 32.32 -8.54 11.82
N MET A 10 32.64 -8.03 13.01
CA MET A 10 33.12 -8.89 14.09
C MET A 10 32.00 -9.83 14.58
N ILE A 11 32.37 -11.07 14.85
CA ILE A 11 31.51 -12.15 15.32
C ILE A 11 31.96 -12.53 16.73
N PRO A 12 31.08 -12.37 17.74
CA PRO A 12 31.31 -12.87 19.08
C PRO A 12 31.47 -14.40 19.09
N ASP A 13 32.38 -14.91 19.93
CA ASP A 13 32.65 -16.35 20.01
C ASP A 13 31.40 -17.12 20.47
N GLY A 14 31.11 -18.26 19.83
CA GLY A 14 29.95 -19.11 20.13
C GLY A 14 28.65 -18.75 19.36
N THR A 15 28.67 -17.73 18.51
CA THR A 15 27.51 -17.42 17.65
C THR A 15 27.50 -18.27 16.39
N MET A 16 26.33 -18.85 16.07
CA MET A 16 26.14 -19.72 14.89
C MET A 16 25.87 -18.91 13.60
N PHE A 17 25.50 -17.64 13.74
CA PHE A 17 25.17 -16.72 12.64
C PHE A 17 25.72 -15.32 12.91
N CYS A 18 26.07 -14.59 11.86
CA CYS A 18 26.43 -13.18 11.92
C CYS A 18 25.20 -12.35 12.26
N MET A 19 25.23 -11.62 13.38
CA MET A 19 24.09 -10.79 13.81
C MET A 19 23.83 -9.58 12.91
N ARG A 20 24.73 -9.27 11.96
CA ARG A 20 24.59 -8.13 11.05
C ARG A 20 23.98 -8.49 9.68
N CYS A 21 24.27 -9.68 9.16
CA CYS A 21 23.77 -10.10 7.83
C CYS A 21 23.14 -11.49 7.80
N GLY A 22 23.01 -12.17 8.94
CA GLY A 22 22.40 -13.50 9.05
C GLY A 22 23.25 -14.66 8.53
N ALA A 23 24.43 -14.41 7.96
CA ALA A 23 25.26 -15.47 7.38
C ALA A 23 25.76 -16.48 8.45
N PRO A 24 25.70 -17.80 8.19
CA PRO A 24 26.15 -18.81 9.15
C PRO A 24 27.66 -18.75 9.39
N VAL A 25 28.08 -18.95 10.64
CA VAL A 25 29.49 -18.95 11.06
C VAL A 25 29.99 -20.38 11.02
N ALA A 26 30.98 -20.65 10.17
CA ALA A 26 31.59 -21.97 10.11
C ALA A 26 32.29 -22.30 11.45
N ALA A 27 31.92 -23.43 12.05
CA ALA A 27 32.51 -23.89 13.30
C ALA A 27 34.01 -24.20 13.12
N PRO A 28 34.90 -23.78 14.05
CA PRO A 28 36.32 -24.06 13.94
C PRO A 28 36.61 -25.48 14.43
N GLY A 29 36.95 -26.38 13.50
CA GLY A 29 37.52 -27.69 13.85
C GLY A 29 37.25 -28.79 12.84
N THR A 30 38.06 -28.85 11.78
CA THR A 30 38.61 -30.10 11.20
C THR A 30 39.59 -29.75 10.09
N SER A 31 40.85 -29.63 10.48
CA SER A 31 42.01 -29.65 9.59
C SER A 31 42.41 -31.10 9.27
N GLY A 32 42.67 -31.37 7.99
CA GLY A 32 43.33 -32.58 7.47
C GLY A 32 42.35 -33.54 6.77
N GLY A 33 42.59 -34.05 5.56
CA GLY A 33 43.72 -34.02 4.63
C GLY A 33 43.55 -35.19 3.63
N ALA A 34 44.33 -35.14 2.55
CA ALA A 34 44.68 -36.25 1.62
C ALA A 34 43.76 -36.58 0.41
N VAL A 35 44.29 -36.26 -0.77
CA VAL A 35 44.14 -36.92 -2.10
C VAL A 35 45.07 -38.17 -2.10
N PRO A 36 44.80 -39.35 -2.74
CA PRO A 36 44.82 -39.59 -4.21
C PRO A 36 44.03 -40.86 -4.70
N PRO A 37 44.30 -41.49 -5.87
CA PRO A 37 44.22 -41.04 -7.27
C PRO A 37 43.29 -41.92 -8.18
N VAL A 38 43.24 -41.59 -9.47
CA VAL A 38 42.46 -42.18 -10.59
C VAL A 38 43.09 -43.44 -11.21
N ALA A 39 42.27 -44.44 -11.59
CA ALA A 39 42.41 -45.39 -12.73
C ALA A 39 41.19 -46.37 -12.68
N GLY A 40 40.57 -46.94 -13.71
CA GLY A 40 40.74 -47.03 -15.16
C GLY A 40 39.60 -47.93 -15.73
N SER A 41 39.34 -47.78 -17.03
CA SER A 41 38.33 -48.39 -17.93
C SER A 41 38.17 -49.93 -17.93
N VAL A 42 36.97 -50.44 -18.28
CA VAL A 42 36.65 -51.25 -19.51
C VAL A 42 35.15 -51.63 -19.57
N GLY A 43 34.58 -51.73 -20.78
CA GLY A 43 33.15 -51.94 -21.04
C GLY A 43 32.73 -53.31 -21.60
N ALA A 44 31.42 -53.43 -21.87
CA ALA A 44 30.65 -54.35 -22.76
C ALA A 44 29.23 -54.39 -22.15
N GLY A 45 28.09 -54.32 -22.83
CA GLY A 45 27.64 -54.77 -24.14
C GLY A 45 26.10 -54.84 -24.06
N VAL A 46 25.40 -54.51 -25.14
CA VAL A 46 23.92 -54.50 -25.24
C VAL A 46 23.41 -55.93 -25.52
N PRO A 47 22.23 -56.36 -25.02
CA PRO A 47 21.05 -56.36 -25.90
C PRO A 47 19.70 -56.08 -25.19
N GLN A 48 18.81 -55.46 -25.96
CA GLN A 48 17.40 -55.21 -25.66
C GLN A 48 16.55 -56.48 -25.87
N PRO A 49 15.60 -56.79 -24.96
CA PRO A 49 14.46 -57.66 -25.25
C PRO A 49 13.16 -56.83 -25.34
N GLY A 50 12.44 -56.94 -26.45
CA GLY A 50 11.04 -56.49 -26.54
C GLY A 50 10.09 -57.65 -26.34
N ILE A 51 8.92 -57.40 -25.73
CA ILE A 51 7.54 -57.90 -26.01
C ILE A 51 6.59 -57.09 -25.04
N PRO A 52 5.25 -57.27 -25.01
CA PRO A 52 4.16 -57.00 -25.95
C PRO A 52 3.28 -55.80 -25.51
N GLN A 53 2.36 -55.37 -26.38
CA GLN A 53 1.26 -54.46 -26.04
C GLN A 53 0.03 -55.25 -25.52
N PRO A 54 -0.56 -54.90 -24.36
CA PRO A 54 -1.92 -55.27 -24.00
C PRO A 54 -2.84 -54.04 -23.87
N SER A 55 -4.02 -54.16 -24.47
CA SER A 55 -5.19 -53.29 -24.40
C SER A 55 -5.65 -52.98 -22.98
N VAL A 56 -5.95 -51.71 -22.69
CA VAL A 56 -6.45 -51.23 -21.39
C VAL A 56 -7.98 -51.03 -21.44
N PRO A 57 -8.77 -51.56 -20.49
CA PRO A 57 -10.20 -51.29 -20.36
C PRO A 57 -10.49 -49.87 -19.84
N GLN A 58 -11.65 -49.31 -20.18
CA GLN A 58 -12.12 -48.01 -19.67
C GLN A 58 -12.32 -48.03 -18.13
N PRO A 59 -11.96 -46.96 -17.41
CA PRO A 59 -12.24 -46.86 -15.97
C PRO A 59 -13.71 -46.55 -15.71
N VAL A 60 -14.38 -47.41 -14.94
CA VAL A 60 -15.63 -47.07 -14.24
C VAL A 60 -15.23 -46.28 -13.00
N VAL A 61 -15.68 -45.02 -12.91
CA VAL A 61 -15.47 -44.17 -11.73
C VAL A 61 -16.59 -44.44 -10.72
N PRO A 62 -16.29 -44.79 -9.45
CA PRO A 62 -17.29 -44.83 -8.39
C PRO A 62 -17.73 -43.40 -8.02
N GLN A 63 -19.03 -43.15 -8.05
CA GLN A 63 -19.64 -41.88 -7.62
C GLN A 63 -19.54 -41.75 -6.08
N PRO A 64 -19.00 -40.65 -5.53
CA PRO A 64 -19.07 -40.38 -4.10
C PRO A 64 -20.51 -40.11 -3.67
N ALA A 65 -20.98 -40.79 -2.63
CA ALA A 65 -22.25 -40.48 -1.99
C ALA A 65 -22.15 -39.11 -1.30
N VAL A 66 -22.94 -38.15 -1.74
CA VAL A 66 -23.12 -36.85 -1.08
C VAL A 66 -23.97 -37.08 0.18
N PRO A 67 -23.49 -36.73 1.39
CA PRO A 67 -24.34 -36.68 2.57
C PRO A 67 -25.37 -35.55 2.42
N GLN A 68 -26.66 -35.85 2.57
CA GLN A 68 -27.69 -34.83 2.71
C GLN A 68 -27.45 -34.03 4.00
N PRO A 69 -27.62 -32.69 4.01
CA PRO A 69 -27.52 -31.91 5.24
C PRO A 69 -28.67 -32.30 6.17
N VAL A 70 -28.31 -32.81 7.34
CA VAL A 70 -29.21 -32.99 8.47
C VAL A 70 -29.63 -31.60 8.94
N ARG A 71 -30.94 -31.34 8.92
CA ARG A 71 -31.54 -30.14 9.50
C ARG A 71 -31.30 -30.19 11.01
N SER A 72 -30.45 -29.31 11.52
CA SER A 72 -30.33 -29.07 12.96
C SER A 72 -31.62 -28.40 13.42
N GLU A 73 -32.54 -29.17 14.00
CA GLU A 73 -33.69 -28.65 14.73
C GLU A 73 -33.18 -27.90 15.97
N TRP A 74 -33.30 -26.57 15.97
CA TRP A 74 -33.22 -25.79 17.18
C TRP A 74 -34.43 -26.11 18.08
N PRO A 75 -34.26 -26.21 19.41
CA PRO A 75 -35.36 -26.48 20.32
C PRO A 75 -36.41 -25.36 20.28
N ASN A 76 -37.68 -25.72 20.11
CA ASN A 76 -38.82 -24.80 20.26
C ASN A 76 -38.77 -24.12 21.64
N PRO A 77 -38.94 -22.79 21.73
CA PRO A 77 -39.22 -22.12 22.99
C PRO A 77 -40.62 -22.53 23.50
N PRO A 78 -40.83 -22.73 24.81
CA PRO A 78 -42.14 -23.05 25.36
C PRO A 78 -43.11 -21.87 25.18
N GLN A 79 -44.30 -22.15 24.64
CA GLN A 79 -45.38 -21.16 24.54
C GLN A 79 -45.86 -20.71 25.93
N PRO A 80 -46.13 -19.41 26.15
CA PRO A 80 -46.71 -18.92 27.41
C PRO A 80 -48.17 -19.35 27.57
N GLY A 81 -48.44 -20.09 28.64
CA GLY A 81 -49.80 -20.38 29.09
C GLY A 81 -50.47 -19.13 29.66
N VAL A 82 -51.60 -18.75 29.10
CA VAL A 82 -52.44 -17.65 29.57
C VAL A 82 -53.17 -18.08 30.85
N SER A 83 -52.96 -17.36 31.95
CA SER A 83 -53.93 -17.30 33.06
C SER A 83 -53.83 -15.95 33.78
N ARG A 84 -54.97 -15.28 33.94
CA ARG A 84 -55.16 -14.02 34.69
C ARG A 84 -56.45 -14.20 35.53
N PRO A 85 -56.75 -13.40 36.57
CA PRO A 85 -55.99 -12.95 37.74
C PRO A 85 -56.66 -13.33 39.08
N ALA A 86 -55.97 -13.10 40.20
CA ALA A 86 -56.63 -12.70 41.46
C ALA A 86 -55.80 -11.62 42.20
N ILE A 87 -56.44 -10.49 42.52
CA ILE A 87 -55.95 -9.36 43.31
C ILE A 87 -56.58 -9.48 44.71
N PRO A 88 -55.83 -9.24 45.82
CA PRO A 88 -55.99 -7.97 46.53
C PRO A 88 -54.67 -7.30 47.04
N GLN A 89 -54.67 -5.97 46.96
CA GLN A 89 -53.78 -4.93 47.55
C GLN A 89 -54.05 -4.72 49.07
N PRO A 90 -53.44 -3.75 49.82
CA PRO A 90 -52.23 -2.91 49.63
C PRO A 90 -51.34 -2.70 50.90
N GLY A 91 -50.16 -2.10 50.74
CA GLY A 91 -49.38 -1.47 51.83
C GLY A 91 -48.35 -0.44 51.33
N MET A 92 -48.53 0.83 51.70
CA MET A 92 -47.69 2.03 51.43
C MET A 92 -46.32 1.91 52.16
N SER A 93 -45.21 2.63 51.92
CA SER A 93 -44.96 4.01 51.47
C SER A 93 -43.45 4.20 51.17
N GLN A 94 -43.15 5.08 50.21
CA GLN A 94 -42.04 6.07 50.10
C GLN A 94 -40.60 5.74 50.56
N SER A 95 -39.64 5.91 49.65
CA SER A 95 -38.24 6.26 49.95
C SER A 95 -37.86 7.56 49.24
N SER A 96 -37.32 8.49 50.02
CA SER A 96 -36.80 9.80 49.63
C SER A 96 -35.28 9.81 49.80
N ALA A 97 -34.55 10.38 48.83
CA ALA A 97 -33.16 10.83 48.99
C ALA A 97 -33.10 12.06 49.93
N PRO A 98 -31.98 12.35 50.64
CA PRO A 98 -30.98 13.29 50.06
C PRO A 98 -29.50 13.22 50.58
N GLN A 99 -28.60 13.78 49.74
CA GLN A 99 -27.28 14.49 49.86
C GLN A 99 -26.33 14.51 51.12
N PRO A 100 -25.01 14.89 50.91
CA PRO A 100 -23.87 14.84 51.87
C PRO A 100 -23.51 16.24 52.48
N PRO A 101 -22.32 16.50 53.10
CA PRO A 101 -21.44 15.82 54.08
C PRO A 101 -21.23 16.69 55.37
N PRO A 102 -20.25 16.42 56.28
CA PRO A 102 -19.04 17.29 56.33
C PRO A 102 -17.71 16.64 56.84
N VAL A 103 -16.60 17.36 56.60
CA VAL A 103 -15.19 17.14 57.08
C VAL A 103 -14.96 17.88 58.41
N PRO A 104 -14.07 17.43 59.32
CA PRO A 104 -12.68 17.98 59.49
C PRO A 104 -11.68 16.86 59.92
N GLY A 105 -10.34 16.87 59.77
CA GLY A 105 -9.30 17.89 59.65
C GLY A 105 -8.17 17.52 60.66
N GLY A 106 -6.90 17.44 60.21
CA GLY A 106 -5.73 17.67 61.09
C GLY A 106 -4.64 16.59 61.21
N ALA A 107 -3.55 16.81 60.46
CA ALA A 107 -2.13 16.76 60.86
C ALA A 107 -1.46 15.47 61.39
N GLY A 108 -0.27 15.16 60.85
CA GLY A 108 0.77 14.38 61.54
C GLY A 108 1.69 13.61 60.60
N ALA A 109 2.99 13.81 60.75
CA ALA A 109 4.05 13.41 59.82
C ALA A 109 4.75 12.08 60.18
N ASN A 110 5.60 11.66 59.24
CA ASN A 110 6.86 10.92 59.39
C ASN A 110 6.92 9.37 59.41
N ALA A 111 7.80 8.92 58.52
CA ALA A 111 8.92 7.99 58.73
C ALA A 111 8.69 6.47 58.66
N THR A 112 9.23 5.90 57.58
CA THR A 112 10.21 4.77 57.54
C THR A 112 10.27 3.81 58.73
N GLY A 113 10.24 2.51 58.43
CA GLY A 113 10.89 1.53 59.31
C GLY A 113 10.35 0.12 59.19
N ALA A 114 11.08 -0.71 58.46
CA ALA A 114 10.95 -2.16 58.45
C ALA A 114 11.03 -2.78 59.86
N SER A 115 10.36 -3.93 60.05
CA SER A 115 10.94 -5.20 60.52
C SER A 115 9.94 -6.05 61.33
N GLY A 116 9.99 -7.37 61.13
CA GLY A 116 9.69 -8.34 62.18
C GLY A 116 8.43 -9.19 62.03
N THR A 117 8.51 -10.25 61.24
CA THR A 117 7.74 -11.50 61.44
C THR A 117 8.19 -12.19 62.74
N PRO A 118 7.34 -12.98 63.42
CA PRO A 118 7.58 -14.43 63.36
C PRO A 118 6.32 -15.34 63.37
N ASP A 119 6.45 -16.39 62.56
CA ASP A 119 6.01 -17.80 62.65
C ASP A 119 4.70 -18.27 63.31
N GLY A 120 4.01 -19.15 62.57
CA GLY A 120 2.97 -20.04 63.08
C GLY A 120 2.31 -21.00 62.06
N GLY A 121 3.03 -22.03 61.60
CA GLY A 121 2.50 -23.41 61.46
C GLY A 121 1.47 -23.80 60.37
N GLY A 122 1.97 -24.21 59.20
CA GLY A 122 1.78 -25.53 58.58
C GLY A 122 0.40 -26.09 58.16
N LYS A 123 0.24 -26.37 56.85
CA LYS A 123 -0.04 -27.71 56.24
C LYS A 123 0.01 -27.66 54.70
N LYS A 124 0.76 -28.58 54.07
CA LYS A 124 0.77 -28.85 52.60
C LYS A 124 -0.08 -30.10 52.26
N PRO A 125 -0.51 -30.26 51.00
CA PRO A 125 0.12 -31.27 50.12
C PRO A 125 0.38 -30.81 48.66
N LYS A 126 1.00 -31.70 47.88
CA LYS A 126 1.81 -31.49 46.65
C LYS A 126 1.09 -31.75 45.30
N ARG A 127 1.61 -31.07 44.25
CA ARG A 127 1.93 -31.48 42.85
C ARG A 127 0.83 -31.91 41.86
N ARG A 128 0.64 -31.10 40.80
CA ARG A 128 0.40 -31.50 39.38
C ARG A 128 0.89 -30.39 38.41
N VAL A 129 2.16 -30.40 37.99
CA VAL A 129 2.69 -29.46 36.95
C VAL A 129 3.60 -30.18 35.91
N LEU A 130 3.88 -31.48 36.03
CA LEU A 130 4.86 -32.15 35.16
C LEU A 130 4.33 -32.62 33.79
N VAL A 131 3.01 -32.68 33.57
CA VAL A 131 2.43 -33.26 32.34
C VAL A 131 2.37 -32.26 31.17
N ILE A 132 2.18 -30.97 31.45
CA ILE A 132 2.04 -29.93 30.42
C ILE A 132 3.38 -29.65 29.73
N VAL A 133 4.49 -29.68 30.46
CA VAL A 133 5.83 -29.39 29.92
C VAL A 133 6.28 -30.48 28.93
N ILE A 134 5.94 -31.75 29.19
CA ILE A 134 6.32 -32.87 28.30
C ILE A 134 5.54 -32.81 26.98
N ALA A 135 4.25 -32.44 27.02
CA ALA A 135 3.43 -32.32 25.82
C ALA A 135 3.94 -31.21 24.88
N VAL A 136 4.33 -30.06 25.44
CA VAL A 136 4.88 -28.94 24.65
C VAL A 136 6.22 -29.33 24.00
N VAL A 137 7.09 -30.04 24.73
CA VAL A 137 8.38 -30.49 24.18
C VAL A 137 8.19 -31.51 23.05
N VAL A 138 7.22 -32.42 23.15
CA VAL A 138 6.95 -33.40 22.08
C VAL A 138 6.39 -32.72 20.82
N VAL A 139 5.52 -31.71 20.96
CA VAL A 139 4.99 -30.94 19.82
C VAL A 139 6.10 -30.14 19.13
N LEU A 140 7.02 -29.54 19.89
CA LEU A 140 8.15 -28.81 19.33
C LEU A 140 9.15 -29.72 18.60
N ILE A 141 9.38 -30.94 19.11
CA ILE A 141 10.24 -31.92 18.45
C ILE A 141 9.57 -32.44 17.16
N ALA A 142 8.26 -32.70 17.17
CA ALA A 142 7.53 -33.13 15.98
C ALA A 142 7.49 -32.05 14.88
N ALA A 143 7.31 -30.78 15.26
CA ALA A 143 7.36 -29.65 14.33
C ALA A 143 8.76 -29.44 13.74
N ALA A 144 9.81 -29.62 14.55
CA ALA A 144 11.20 -29.52 14.07
C ALA A 144 11.56 -30.66 13.09
N VAL A 145 11.10 -31.89 13.35
CA VAL A 145 11.35 -33.04 12.46
C VAL A 145 10.53 -32.90 11.16
N GLY A 146 9.28 -32.43 11.23
CA GLY A 146 8.46 -32.15 10.05
C GLY A 146 9.04 -31.05 9.16
N GLY A 147 9.49 -29.95 9.75
CA GLY A 147 10.14 -28.85 9.04
C GLY A 147 11.48 -29.27 8.40
N PHE A 148 12.27 -30.10 9.08
CA PHE A 148 13.55 -30.59 8.55
C PHE A 148 13.38 -31.56 7.37
N LEU A 149 12.37 -32.43 7.41
CA LEU A 149 12.07 -33.34 6.30
C LEU A 149 11.50 -32.60 5.08
N TYR A 150 10.66 -31.58 5.29
CA TYR A 150 10.17 -30.71 4.22
C TYR A 150 11.30 -29.91 3.56
N TRP A 151 12.22 -29.34 4.36
CA TRP A 151 13.38 -28.60 3.86
C TRP A 151 14.39 -29.48 3.11
N LYS A 152 14.57 -30.74 3.53
CA LYS A 152 15.42 -31.70 2.79
C LYS A 152 14.77 -32.14 1.46
N HIS A 153 13.44 -32.18 1.39
CA HIS A 153 12.73 -32.52 0.15
C HIS A 153 12.80 -31.39 -0.89
N THR A 154 12.84 -30.12 -0.47
CA THR A 154 12.95 -28.99 -1.39
C THR A 154 14.36 -28.80 -1.97
N GLN A 155 15.42 -29.25 -1.28
CA GLN A 155 16.79 -29.19 -1.82
C GLN A 155 17.08 -30.24 -2.90
N ASN A 156 16.41 -31.40 -2.88
CA ASN A 156 16.65 -32.45 -3.88
C ASN A 156 15.95 -32.19 -5.23
N THR A 157 14.96 -31.30 -5.29
CA THR A 157 14.23 -30.97 -6.54
C THR A 157 14.93 -29.88 -7.37
N ALA A 158 15.91 -29.17 -6.81
CA ALA A 158 16.61 -28.06 -7.46
C ALA A 158 17.84 -28.47 -8.30
N GLN A 159 18.08 -29.76 -8.52
CA GLN A 159 19.31 -30.28 -9.15
C GLN A 159 19.09 -31.17 -10.39
N GLN A 160 18.01 -30.95 -11.14
CA GLN A 160 17.83 -31.53 -12.48
C GLN A 160 17.40 -30.46 -13.51
N ALA A 161 18.39 -29.72 -14.01
CA ALA A 161 18.35 -29.15 -15.35
C ALA A 161 19.81 -29.04 -15.85
N SER A 162 20.24 -30.00 -16.66
CA SER A 162 21.52 -29.96 -17.37
C SER A 162 21.29 -29.32 -18.75
N PRO A 163 22.15 -28.40 -19.22
CA PRO A 163 21.99 -27.74 -20.51
C PRO A 163 22.58 -28.58 -21.64
N GLU A 164 21.81 -28.79 -22.71
CA GLU A 164 22.24 -29.44 -23.94
C GLU A 164 22.97 -28.44 -24.86
N GLN A 165 24.06 -28.92 -25.42
CA GLN A 165 25.12 -28.20 -26.11
C GLN A 165 24.86 -28.22 -27.64
N SER A 166 25.12 -27.12 -28.35
CA SER A 166 25.31 -27.17 -29.80
C SER A 166 26.46 -26.25 -30.24
N GLU A 167 27.48 -26.87 -30.84
CA GLU A 167 28.67 -26.28 -31.45
C GLU A 167 28.35 -25.48 -32.72
N THR A 168 29.14 -24.45 -33.05
CA THR A 168 30.16 -24.50 -34.13
C THR A 168 31.06 -23.24 -34.09
N GLN A 169 32.37 -23.50 -34.24
CA GLN A 169 33.57 -22.64 -34.18
C GLN A 169 33.84 -21.84 -35.50
N PRO A 170 34.82 -20.88 -35.63
CA PRO A 170 36.25 -21.09 -35.34
C PRO A 170 37.17 -19.92 -34.84
N LYS A 171 38.14 -20.33 -33.99
CA LYS A 171 39.60 -19.99 -33.84
C LYS A 171 40.17 -18.54 -33.85
N LYS A 172 40.76 -18.16 -32.69
CA LYS A 172 42.20 -17.87 -32.34
C LYS A 172 42.77 -16.53 -32.84
N ASP A 173 43.29 -15.64 -31.98
CA ASP A 173 44.54 -15.82 -31.23
C ASP A 173 44.64 -15.09 -29.86
N SER A 174 45.68 -15.51 -29.13
CA SER A 174 45.94 -15.40 -27.68
C SER A 174 46.40 -14.03 -27.15
N GLY A 175 46.06 -13.73 -25.90
CA GLY A 175 46.73 -12.73 -25.05
C GLY A 175 46.17 -12.73 -23.62
N ALA A 176 46.94 -13.25 -22.68
CA ALA A 176 46.52 -13.53 -21.30
C ALA A 176 46.22 -12.27 -20.46
N ALA A 177 45.08 -12.26 -19.77
CA ALA A 177 44.84 -11.43 -18.59
C ALA A 177 43.93 -12.15 -17.59
N THR A 178 44.39 -12.17 -16.35
CA THR A 178 43.80 -12.74 -15.13
C THR A 178 42.32 -12.40 -14.96
N PRO A 179 41.42 -13.35 -14.60
CA PRO A 179 40.00 -13.02 -14.41
C PRO A 179 39.82 -12.23 -13.11
N LYS A 180 39.48 -10.94 -13.24
CA LYS A 180 38.94 -10.14 -12.16
C LYS A 180 37.62 -10.75 -11.69
N LYS A 181 37.58 -10.99 -10.38
CA LYS A 181 36.41 -11.29 -9.55
C LYS A 181 35.21 -10.46 -10.04
N LYS A 182 34.12 -11.11 -10.46
CA LYS A 182 32.84 -10.45 -10.71
C LYS A 182 32.35 -9.86 -9.39
N THR A 183 32.52 -8.55 -9.25
CA THR A 183 31.86 -7.76 -8.22
C THR A 183 30.37 -7.77 -8.53
N GLU A 184 29.61 -8.13 -7.51
CA GLU A 184 28.16 -8.00 -7.39
C GLU A 184 27.73 -6.60 -7.82
N THR A 185 26.86 -6.53 -8.83
CA THR A 185 26.41 -5.27 -9.44
C THR A 185 25.57 -4.50 -8.42
N LYS A 186 26.09 -3.34 -8.00
CA LYS A 186 25.35 -2.22 -7.40
C LYS A 186 24.07 -1.93 -8.23
N PRO A 187 22.97 -1.40 -7.67
CA PRO A 187 21.82 -0.96 -8.46
C PRO A 187 22.32 -0.13 -9.64
N THR A 188 21.99 -0.58 -10.84
CA THR A 188 22.51 0.03 -12.06
C THR A 188 21.79 1.37 -12.18
N LYS A 189 22.55 2.47 -12.21
CA LYS A 189 22.02 3.82 -12.48
C LYS A 189 21.02 3.74 -13.65
N PRO A 190 19.93 4.53 -13.63
CA PRO A 190 18.99 4.57 -14.74
C PRO A 190 19.75 4.88 -16.04
N LYS A 191 19.39 4.19 -17.12
CA LYS A 191 20.11 4.25 -18.40
C LYS A 191 19.99 5.60 -19.10
N VAL A 192 19.03 6.42 -18.67
CA VAL A 192 18.73 7.77 -19.13
C VAL A 192 18.52 8.63 -17.89
N SER A 193 18.72 9.94 -18.01
CA SER A 193 18.47 10.92 -16.93
C SER A 193 17.30 11.85 -17.21
N GLU A 194 16.76 11.78 -18.42
CA GLU A 194 15.65 12.60 -18.91
C GLU A 194 14.85 11.78 -19.93
N VAL A 195 13.51 11.85 -19.84
CA VAL A 195 12.60 11.24 -20.81
C VAL A 195 11.43 12.17 -21.07
N SER A 196 11.26 12.58 -22.34
CA SER A 196 10.05 13.28 -22.78
C SER A 196 8.95 12.28 -23.10
N MET A 197 7.75 12.55 -22.63
CA MET A 197 6.59 11.70 -22.85
C MET A 197 6.11 11.83 -24.28
N THR A 198 5.80 10.68 -24.88
CA THR A 198 5.32 10.61 -26.26
C THR A 198 3.82 10.81 -26.28
N ASP A 199 3.37 11.85 -26.96
CA ASP A 199 1.96 12.00 -27.29
C ASP A 199 1.45 10.81 -28.11
N PHE A 200 0.22 10.41 -27.84
CA PHE A 200 -0.47 9.42 -28.65
C PHE A 200 -1.91 9.87 -28.92
N ARG A 201 -2.47 9.34 -30.01
CA ARG A 201 -3.83 9.64 -30.45
C ARG A 201 -4.56 8.34 -30.75
N CYS A 202 -5.81 8.26 -30.32
CA CYS A 202 -6.76 7.25 -30.76
C CYS A 202 -8.05 7.97 -31.19
N GLY A 203 -8.56 7.68 -32.39
CA GLY A 203 -9.76 8.36 -32.93
C GLY A 203 -9.52 9.79 -33.46
N SER A 204 -10.61 10.55 -33.67
CA SER A 204 -10.58 11.93 -34.19
C SER A 204 -10.50 13.00 -33.10
N ASP A 205 -10.79 12.64 -31.86
CA ASP A 205 -10.61 13.50 -30.70
C ASP A 205 -9.11 13.60 -30.31
N GLY A 206 -8.72 14.79 -29.87
CA GLY A 206 -7.33 15.24 -29.73
C GLY A 206 -6.42 14.35 -28.87
N THR A 207 -5.11 14.62 -28.96
CA THR A 207 -4.10 14.11 -28.02
C THR A 207 -4.63 14.22 -26.59
N ARG A 208 -4.62 13.12 -25.82
CA ARG A 208 -4.66 13.23 -24.35
C ARG A 208 -3.23 13.39 -23.88
N ASP A 209 -2.83 14.64 -23.75
CA ASP A 209 -1.53 15.10 -23.29
C ASP A 209 -1.41 15.02 -21.76
N LYS A 210 -2.48 14.78 -21.01
CA LYS A 210 -2.38 14.68 -19.54
C LYS A 210 -1.69 13.39 -19.08
N TRP A 211 -0.50 13.54 -18.50
CA TRP A 211 0.28 12.50 -17.82
C TRP A 211 0.32 12.77 -16.32
N ASP A 212 -0.01 11.76 -15.53
CA ASP A 212 0.02 11.82 -14.07
C ASP A 212 0.76 10.60 -13.51
N TRP A 213 1.24 10.71 -12.28
CA TRP A 213 1.88 9.59 -11.57
C TRP A 213 0.84 8.58 -11.12
N SER A 214 1.20 7.31 -11.15
CA SER A 214 0.49 6.24 -10.49
C SER A 214 1.51 5.27 -9.89
N GLY A 215 1.73 5.40 -8.58
CA GLY A 215 2.91 4.83 -7.93
C GLY A 215 4.20 5.28 -8.63
N GLY A 216 5.09 4.34 -8.94
CA GLY A 216 6.36 4.61 -9.62
C GLY A 216 6.26 4.70 -11.15
N ALA A 217 5.07 4.69 -11.74
CA ALA A 217 4.87 4.79 -13.18
C ALA A 217 4.21 6.11 -13.57
N LEU A 218 4.59 6.65 -14.74
CA LEU A 218 3.87 7.75 -15.35
C LEU A 218 2.89 7.19 -16.38
N VAL A 219 1.63 7.58 -16.26
CA VAL A 219 0.54 7.05 -17.07
C VAL A 219 -0.30 8.19 -17.63
N SER A 220 -0.65 8.10 -18.90
CA SER A 220 -1.62 9.01 -19.48
C SER A 220 -3.05 8.59 -19.12
N ALA A 221 -4.02 9.47 -19.35
CA ALA A 221 -5.41 9.06 -19.39
C ALA A 221 -5.64 7.89 -20.38
N MET A 222 -6.43 6.89 -20.00
CA MET A 222 -6.88 5.84 -20.92
C MET A 222 -7.87 6.41 -21.93
N VAL A 223 -7.72 6.02 -23.19
CA VAL A 223 -8.56 6.46 -24.31
C VAL A 223 -9.25 5.23 -24.89
N SER A 224 -10.58 5.26 -24.95
CA SER A 224 -11.34 4.25 -25.70
C SER A 224 -11.01 4.39 -27.17
N CYS A 225 -10.69 3.28 -27.81
CA CYS A 225 -10.42 3.21 -29.24
C CYS A 225 -11.62 2.68 -30.05
N ALA A 226 -12.76 2.47 -29.37
CA ALA A 226 -14.03 2.19 -30.01
C ALA A 226 -14.65 3.48 -30.56
N ASP A 227 -14.99 3.47 -31.86
CA ASP A 227 -15.46 4.62 -32.66
C ASP A 227 -16.25 5.68 -31.86
N ASP A 228 -15.74 6.90 -31.89
CA ASP A 228 -16.48 8.13 -31.69
C ASP A 228 -17.59 8.22 -32.77
N GLY A 229 -18.73 7.60 -32.45
CA GLY A 229 -19.92 7.58 -33.29
C GLY A 229 -20.49 8.97 -33.54
N TYR A 230 -19.97 9.68 -34.54
CA TYR A 230 -20.84 10.50 -35.37
C TYR A 230 -21.59 9.58 -36.33
N ALA A 231 -22.84 9.27 -35.97
CA ALA A 231 -23.83 8.89 -36.96
C ALA A 231 -23.92 10.02 -37.99
N THR A 232 -23.28 9.85 -39.15
CA THR A 232 -23.57 10.71 -40.30
C THR A 232 -24.95 10.34 -40.81
N ASP A 233 -25.93 11.19 -40.51
CA ASP A 233 -27.14 11.27 -41.29
C ASP A 233 -26.80 11.77 -42.70
N GLY A 234 -26.59 10.81 -43.60
CA GLY A 234 -26.74 11.02 -45.03
C GLY A 234 -25.45 11.23 -45.82
N GLU A 235 -25.31 10.38 -46.83
CA GLU A 235 -24.52 10.59 -48.06
C GLU A 235 -22.99 10.46 -47.92
N THR A 236 -22.56 9.18 -47.96
CA THR A 236 -21.34 8.71 -48.64
C THR A 236 -20.01 9.43 -48.38
N SER A 237 -19.15 8.82 -47.56
CA SER A 237 -17.76 8.61 -48.00
C SER A 237 -17.14 7.39 -47.31
N SER A 238 -16.80 6.42 -48.13
CA SER A 238 -15.99 5.26 -47.77
C SER A 238 -14.51 5.66 -47.68
N ASN A 239 -13.93 5.58 -46.49
CA ASN A 239 -12.51 5.27 -46.31
C ASN A 239 -12.26 4.81 -44.85
N GLY A 240 -12.36 3.49 -44.67
CA GLY A 240 -11.79 2.68 -43.59
C GLY A 240 -11.63 3.29 -42.20
N SER A 241 -12.74 3.43 -41.46
CA SER A 241 -12.73 3.42 -40.01
C SER A 241 -12.46 1.98 -39.54
N GLN A 242 -11.36 1.75 -38.82
CA GLN A 242 -11.25 0.55 -37.99
C GLN A 242 -12.14 0.78 -36.79
N SER A 243 -13.34 0.23 -36.84
CA SER A 243 -14.24 0.19 -35.70
C SER A 243 -13.59 -0.61 -34.57
N GLY A 244 -13.14 0.06 -33.52
CA GLY A 244 -12.73 -0.63 -32.29
C GLY A 244 -13.95 -1.27 -31.64
N ASP A 245 -13.77 -2.48 -31.11
CA ASP A 245 -14.81 -3.19 -30.37
C ASP A 245 -14.95 -2.60 -28.94
N GLU A 246 -16.12 -2.73 -28.31
CA GLU A 246 -16.33 -2.39 -26.89
C GLU A 246 -15.22 -3.05 -26.04
N GLY A 247 -14.59 -2.29 -25.15
CA GLY A 247 -13.50 -2.79 -24.30
C GLY A 247 -12.09 -2.71 -24.89
N GLU A 248 -11.90 -2.01 -26.02
CA GLU A 248 -10.58 -1.67 -26.56
C GLU A 248 -10.13 -0.27 -26.12
N TYR A 249 -8.98 -0.21 -25.44
CA TYR A 249 -8.39 1.03 -24.95
C TYR A 249 -6.92 1.16 -25.33
N SER A 250 -6.42 2.40 -25.30
CA SER A 250 -5.00 2.69 -25.36
C SER A 250 -4.58 3.71 -24.31
N PHE A 251 -3.34 3.62 -23.85
CA PHE A 251 -2.75 4.62 -22.95
C PHE A 251 -1.23 4.69 -23.13
N GLY A 252 -0.67 5.85 -22.82
CA GLY A 252 0.75 6.07 -22.67
C GLY A 252 1.25 5.55 -21.33
N LEU A 253 2.41 4.88 -21.35
CA LEU A 253 3.08 4.34 -20.18
C LEU A 253 4.57 4.65 -20.24
N TRP A 254 5.10 5.13 -19.12
CA TRP A 254 6.53 5.15 -18.84
C TRP A 254 6.81 4.64 -17.43
N THR A 255 7.93 3.94 -17.27
CA THR A 255 8.45 3.51 -15.97
C THR A 255 9.97 3.71 -15.96
N PRO A 256 10.63 3.77 -14.79
CA PRO A 256 12.09 3.90 -14.73
C PRO A 256 12.86 2.75 -15.41
N ALA A 257 12.22 1.59 -15.62
CA ALA A 257 12.77 0.47 -16.37
C ALA A 257 12.82 0.71 -17.90
N LEU A 258 12.18 1.77 -18.41
CA LEU A 258 12.10 2.11 -19.83
C LEU A 258 12.97 3.33 -20.19
N GLU A 259 13.70 3.21 -21.30
CA GLU A 259 14.47 4.33 -21.88
C GLU A 259 13.59 5.39 -22.56
N LYS A 260 12.33 5.06 -22.86
CA LYS A 260 11.34 5.94 -23.48
C LYS A 260 9.92 5.50 -23.15
N SER A 261 8.97 6.43 -23.15
CA SER A 261 7.54 6.11 -23.02
C SER A 261 7.05 5.26 -24.20
N LYS A 262 5.95 4.52 -23.98
CA LYS A 262 5.31 3.65 -24.98
C LYS A 262 3.80 3.80 -24.93
N VAL A 263 3.14 3.44 -26.02
CA VAL A 263 1.69 3.25 -26.05
C VAL A 263 1.39 1.78 -25.79
N ILE A 264 0.43 1.52 -24.90
CA ILE A 264 -0.09 0.20 -24.57
C ILE A 264 -1.50 0.13 -25.14
N HIS A 265 -1.75 -0.91 -25.95
CA HIS A 265 -3.08 -1.24 -26.45
C HIS A 265 -3.64 -2.39 -25.63
N VAL A 266 -4.89 -2.26 -25.19
CA VAL A 266 -5.56 -3.25 -24.35
C VAL A 266 -6.89 -3.64 -24.95
N SER A 267 -7.17 -4.94 -24.93
CA SER A 267 -8.46 -5.54 -25.22
C SER A 267 -8.75 -6.50 -24.06
N MET A 268 -9.73 -6.13 -23.22
CA MET A 268 -9.90 -6.72 -21.89
C MET A 268 -11.15 -7.59 -21.73
N LEU A 269 -12.13 -7.42 -22.63
CA LEU A 269 -13.38 -8.16 -22.61
C LEU A 269 -13.23 -9.51 -23.32
N LYS A 270 -13.89 -10.54 -22.77
CA LYS A 270 -14.11 -11.82 -23.47
C LYS A 270 -15.51 -11.87 -24.07
N SER A 271 -15.73 -12.81 -24.98
CA SER A 271 -17.05 -13.07 -25.57
C SER A 271 -18.13 -13.22 -24.50
N GLY A 272 -19.16 -12.38 -24.57
CA GLY A 272 -20.30 -12.39 -23.63
C GLY A 272 -20.13 -11.49 -22.40
N GLU A 273 -18.98 -10.83 -22.27
CA GLU A 273 -18.72 -9.80 -21.26
C GLU A 273 -19.05 -8.42 -21.83
N LYS A 274 -19.47 -7.51 -20.95
CA LYS A 274 -19.62 -6.08 -21.22
C LYS A 274 -18.85 -5.27 -20.22
N GLU A 275 -18.42 -4.08 -20.60
CA GLU A 275 -17.76 -3.18 -19.66
C GLU A 275 -18.77 -2.69 -18.61
N GLU A 276 -18.33 -2.63 -17.35
CA GLU A 276 -19.13 -1.99 -16.29
C GLU A 276 -18.64 -0.61 -15.90
N ALA A 277 -17.33 -0.42 -15.89
CA ALA A 277 -16.72 0.85 -15.59
C ALA A 277 -15.41 0.99 -16.36
N ALA A 278 -15.04 2.25 -16.62
CA ALA A 278 -13.83 2.60 -17.34
C ALA A 278 -12.60 2.01 -16.63
N PRO A 279 -11.67 1.39 -17.38
CA PRO A 279 -10.50 0.77 -16.78
C PRO A 279 -9.58 1.82 -16.14
N THR A 280 -8.83 1.38 -15.14
CA THR A 280 -7.84 2.21 -14.43
C THR A 280 -6.48 1.55 -14.48
N VAL A 281 -5.43 2.35 -14.59
CA VAL A 281 -4.04 1.87 -14.52
C VAL A 281 -3.45 2.25 -13.17
N ALA A 282 -2.82 1.28 -12.52
CA ALA A 282 -2.07 1.53 -11.29
C ALA A 282 -0.75 0.78 -11.27
N ALA A 283 0.27 1.36 -10.64
CA ALA A 283 1.56 0.71 -10.50
C ALA A 283 2.11 0.74 -9.09
N THR A 284 2.94 -0.23 -8.75
CA THR A 284 3.74 -0.19 -7.52
C THR A 284 4.80 0.92 -7.60
N TYR A 285 5.45 1.25 -6.49
CA TYR A 285 6.63 2.11 -6.47
C TYR A 285 7.92 1.35 -6.86
N GLY A 286 9.02 2.10 -6.95
CA GLY A 286 10.38 1.58 -7.21
C GLY A 286 10.87 1.70 -8.65
N ASP A 287 12.14 1.34 -8.88
CA ASP A 287 12.81 1.45 -10.19
C ASP A 287 12.27 0.46 -11.26
N ASP A 288 11.57 -0.58 -10.82
CA ASP A 288 10.92 -1.56 -11.69
C ASP A 288 9.50 -1.81 -11.19
N PRO A 289 8.58 -0.85 -11.42
CA PRO A 289 7.22 -0.93 -10.89
C PRO A 289 6.40 -1.98 -11.64
N ALA A 290 5.58 -2.74 -10.93
CA ALA A 290 4.58 -3.61 -11.53
C ALA A 290 3.37 -2.78 -11.92
N VAL A 291 2.96 -2.83 -13.18
CA VAL A 291 1.84 -2.03 -13.71
C VAL A 291 0.64 -2.94 -13.94
N PHE A 292 -0.54 -2.54 -13.49
CA PHE A 292 -1.79 -3.26 -13.61
C PHE A 292 -2.84 -2.42 -14.33
N VAL A 293 -3.59 -3.06 -15.22
CA VAL A 293 -4.84 -2.53 -15.77
C VAL A 293 -5.98 -3.21 -15.03
N ILE A 294 -6.84 -2.44 -14.36
CA ILE A 294 -7.92 -2.91 -13.49
C ILE A 294 -9.25 -2.48 -14.12
N TYR A 295 -10.21 -3.40 -14.16
CA TYR A 295 -11.47 -3.17 -14.87
C TYR A 295 -12.60 -4.06 -14.33
N ALA A 296 -13.82 -3.53 -14.36
CA ALA A 296 -15.02 -4.27 -13.99
C ALA A 296 -15.78 -4.70 -15.25
N VAL A 297 -16.31 -5.92 -15.23
CA VAL A 297 -17.14 -6.45 -16.32
C VAL A 297 -18.48 -6.93 -15.81
N LYS A 298 -19.51 -6.68 -16.60
CA LYS A 298 -20.83 -7.29 -16.48
C LYS A 298 -20.86 -8.59 -17.26
N THR A 299 -21.30 -9.68 -16.63
CA THR A 299 -21.57 -10.95 -17.30
C THR A 299 -23.03 -11.36 -17.12
N LYS A 300 -23.62 -11.85 -18.22
CA LYS A 300 -24.95 -12.45 -18.21
C LYS A 300 -24.83 -13.93 -18.49
N ALA A 301 -25.10 -14.78 -17.50
CA ALA A 301 -25.35 -16.18 -17.80
C ALA A 301 -26.58 -16.29 -18.71
N VAL A 302 -26.45 -17.03 -19.82
CA VAL A 302 -27.50 -17.15 -20.84
C VAL A 302 -28.78 -17.68 -20.20
N GLY A 303 -29.82 -16.83 -20.13
CA GLY A 303 -31.15 -17.21 -19.63
C GLY A 303 -31.40 -16.97 -18.13
N THR A 304 -30.50 -16.34 -17.40
CA THR A 304 -30.70 -16.04 -15.97
C THR A 304 -30.68 -14.54 -15.68
N THR A 305 -31.56 -14.12 -14.79
CA THR A 305 -31.43 -12.93 -13.94
C THR A 305 -31.09 -13.44 -12.54
N PRO A 306 -30.18 -12.79 -11.80
CA PRO A 306 -29.55 -11.48 -12.06
C PRO A 306 -28.28 -11.53 -12.95
N GLU A 307 -27.88 -10.37 -13.47
CA GLU A 307 -26.53 -10.17 -14.06
C GLU A 307 -25.48 -10.12 -12.95
N THR A 308 -24.20 -10.38 -13.23
CA THR A 308 -23.14 -10.31 -12.21
C THR A 308 -22.01 -9.39 -12.62
N VAL A 309 -21.46 -8.63 -11.67
CA VAL A 309 -20.26 -7.80 -11.87
C VAL A 309 -19.04 -8.50 -11.30
N HIS A 310 -17.97 -8.55 -12.09
CA HIS A 310 -16.71 -9.15 -11.73
C HIS A 310 -15.57 -8.15 -11.91
N LEU A 311 -14.67 -8.10 -10.94
CA LEU A 311 -13.49 -7.24 -10.97
C LEU A 311 -12.27 -8.05 -11.43
N TYR A 312 -11.57 -7.55 -12.44
CA TYR A 312 -10.40 -8.20 -13.01
C TYR A 312 -9.23 -7.24 -13.14
N ALA A 313 -8.04 -7.81 -13.27
CA ALA A 313 -6.86 -7.06 -13.65
C ALA A 313 -5.99 -7.82 -14.65
N HIS A 314 -5.10 -7.09 -15.32
CA HIS A 314 -3.98 -7.63 -16.07
C HIS A 314 -2.69 -6.95 -15.60
N GLU A 315 -1.66 -7.73 -15.26
CA GLU A 315 -0.31 -7.19 -15.17
C GLU A 315 0.21 -6.88 -16.58
N VAL A 316 0.73 -5.68 -16.80
CA VAL A 316 1.30 -5.24 -18.07
C VAL A 316 2.74 -5.71 -18.17
N ASN A 317 3.09 -6.39 -19.27
CA ASN A 317 4.48 -6.62 -19.61
C ASN A 317 5.07 -5.32 -20.17
N VAL A 318 5.70 -4.52 -19.31
CA VAL A 318 6.22 -3.17 -19.63
C VAL A 318 7.24 -3.18 -20.79
N GLU A 319 8.06 -4.23 -20.88
CA GLU A 319 9.02 -4.38 -21.98
C GLU A 319 8.33 -4.61 -23.33
N LYS A 320 7.35 -5.52 -23.38
CA LYS A 320 6.69 -5.93 -24.62
C LYS A 320 5.49 -5.07 -25.00
N GLY A 321 4.95 -4.31 -24.05
CA GLY A 321 3.74 -3.52 -24.22
C GLY A 321 2.47 -4.37 -24.36
N THR A 322 2.44 -5.55 -23.75
CA THR A 322 1.32 -6.51 -23.88
C THR A 322 0.72 -6.84 -22.52
N LEU A 323 -0.57 -7.14 -22.48
CA LEU A 323 -1.22 -7.65 -21.27
C LEU A 323 -0.75 -9.07 -20.92
N GLY A 324 -0.54 -9.30 -19.62
CA GLY A 324 -0.33 -10.61 -19.03
C GLY A 324 -1.62 -11.42 -18.93
N LYS A 325 -1.60 -12.49 -18.13
CA LYS A 325 -2.80 -13.27 -17.85
C LYS A 325 -3.81 -12.44 -17.05
N ARG A 326 -5.10 -12.68 -17.30
CA ARG A 326 -6.19 -12.10 -16.50
C ARG A 326 -6.09 -12.62 -15.06
N ILE A 327 -6.14 -11.70 -14.12
CA ILE A 327 -6.15 -11.91 -12.68
C ILE A 327 -7.58 -11.67 -12.21
N ASP A 328 -8.13 -12.65 -11.51
CA ASP A 328 -9.42 -12.52 -10.83
C ASP A 328 -9.17 -11.92 -9.44
N LEU A 329 -9.89 -10.84 -9.11
CA LEU A 329 -9.76 -10.20 -7.79
C LEU A 329 -10.57 -10.96 -6.71
N LYS A 330 -11.27 -12.05 -7.07
CA LYS A 330 -11.92 -13.02 -6.16
C LYS A 330 -12.76 -12.36 -5.09
N THR A 331 -13.68 -11.52 -5.53
CA THR A 331 -14.52 -10.78 -4.59
C THR A 331 -15.53 -11.73 -3.94
N GLU A 332 -15.72 -11.66 -2.62
CA GLU A 332 -16.71 -12.53 -1.96
C GLU A 332 -18.13 -12.23 -2.47
N GLU A 333 -18.92 -13.30 -2.63
CA GLU A 333 -20.21 -13.42 -3.32
C GLU A 333 -20.28 -12.65 -4.66
N ASP A 334 -20.33 -13.37 -5.79
CA ASP A 334 -20.59 -12.78 -7.11
C ASP A 334 -21.82 -11.86 -7.02
N ASN A 335 -21.58 -10.55 -7.12
CA ASN A 335 -22.62 -9.55 -6.86
C ASN A 335 -23.71 -9.71 -7.90
N LEU A 336 -24.82 -10.25 -7.47
CA LEU A 336 -26.07 -10.21 -8.21
C LEU A 336 -26.44 -8.74 -8.39
N ILE A 337 -26.44 -8.26 -9.62
CA ILE A 337 -26.98 -6.95 -9.98
C ILE A 337 -28.49 -7.02 -9.76
N ASP A 338 -28.92 -6.73 -8.54
CA ASP A 338 -30.22 -6.08 -8.34
C ASP A 338 -30.06 -4.60 -8.68
N ARG A 339 -31.15 -3.96 -9.11
CA ARG A 339 -31.24 -2.55 -9.51
C ARG A 339 -30.85 -1.56 -8.40
N ASP A 340 -30.63 -2.07 -7.18
CA ASP A 340 -30.33 -1.31 -5.96
C ASP A 340 -28.87 -1.49 -5.46
N GLN A 341 -28.00 -2.25 -6.15
CA GLN A 341 -26.58 -2.38 -5.78
C GLN A 341 -25.70 -1.28 -6.42
N ASP A 342 -25.19 -0.36 -5.60
CA ASP A 342 -24.23 0.69 -5.99
C ASP A 342 -22.78 0.15 -6.06
N TYR A 343 -22.52 -0.78 -6.99
CA TYR A 343 -21.18 -1.34 -7.19
C TYR A 343 -20.18 -0.24 -7.60
N ARG A 344 -19.05 -0.14 -6.89
CA ARG A 344 -17.91 0.72 -7.26
C ARG A 344 -16.60 0.01 -6.95
N TYR A 345 -15.54 0.39 -7.66
CA TYR A 345 -14.17 0.06 -7.28
C TYR A 345 -13.28 1.28 -7.40
N ALA A 346 -12.17 1.27 -6.64
CA ALA A 346 -11.16 2.31 -6.66
C ALA A 346 -9.78 1.72 -6.37
N VAL A 347 -8.74 2.34 -6.91
CA VAL A 347 -7.37 2.13 -6.43
C VAL A 347 -7.19 3.04 -5.21
N ILE A 348 -6.79 2.47 -4.08
CA ILE A 348 -6.78 3.21 -2.80
C ILE A 348 -5.37 3.36 -2.19
N GLY A 349 -4.36 2.77 -2.81
CA GLY A 349 -2.98 2.94 -2.36
C GLY A 349 -2.03 2.00 -3.06
N GLN A 350 -0.74 2.35 -3.02
CA GLN A 350 0.33 1.58 -3.65
C GLN A 350 1.55 1.46 -2.71
N SER A 351 2.24 0.33 -2.78
CA SER A 351 3.52 0.07 -2.10
C SER A 351 4.59 -0.32 -3.13
N ASP A 352 5.77 -0.72 -2.68
CA ASP A 352 6.82 -1.25 -3.56
C ASP A 352 6.43 -2.60 -4.18
N THR A 353 5.49 -3.32 -3.54
CA THR A 353 5.16 -4.70 -3.93
C THR A 353 3.70 -4.94 -4.29
N ARG A 354 2.81 -4.00 -3.94
CA ARG A 354 1.36 -4.17 -4.07
C ARG A 354 0.64 -2.92 -4.55
N VAL A 355 -0.48 -3.15 -5.24
CA VAL A 355 -1.52 -2.14 -5.49
C VAL A 355 -2.77 -2.57 -4.75
N ALA A 356 -3.28 -1.72 -3.88
CA ALA A 356 -4.52 -1.94 -3.14
C ALA A 356 -5.71 -1.43 -3.94
N VAL A 357 -6.71 -2.29 -4.11
CA VAL A 357 -7.95 -2.03 -4.85
C VAL A 357 -9.12 -2.30 -3.93
N GLN A 358 -10.00 -1.32 -3.77
CA GLN A 358 -11.26 -1.46 -3.08
C GLN A 358 -12.36 -1.90 -4.05
N LYS A 359 -13.24 -2.78 -3.59
CA LYS A 359 -14.58 -2.99 -4.13
C LYS A 359 -15.60 -2.60 -3.07
N THR A 360 -16.71 -1.96 -3.46
CA THR A 360 -17.87 -1.74 -2.60
C THR A 360 -19.15 -2.38 -3.13
N TRP A 361 -20.06 -2.70 -2.21
CA TRP A 361 -21.42 -3.14 -2.52
C TRP A 361 -22.36 -2.86 -1.35
N ARG A 362 -23.68 -2.99 -1.58
CA ARG A 362 -24.71 -2.73 -0.59
C ARG A 362 -25.60 -3.95 -0.39
N THR A 363 -25.96 -4.23 0.86
CA THR A 363 -27.00 -5.19 1.23
C THR A 363 -28.08 -4.50 2.07
N THR A 364 -29.22 -5.16 2.28
CA THR A 364 -30.26 -4.65 3.19
C THR A 364 -30.41 -5.60 4.36
N GLU A 365 -30.23 -5.09 5.58
CA GLU A 365 -30.46 -5.81 6.83
C GLU A 365 -31.77 -5.39 7.49
N LYS A 366 -32.32 -6.29 8.33
CA LYS A 366 -33.58 -6.10 9.04
C LYS A 366 -33.35 -6.10 10.54
N PHE A 367 -33.90 -5.10 11.20
CA PHE A 367 -33.80 -4.87 12.63
C PHE A 367 -35.20 -4.85 13.25
N THR A 368 -35.34 -5.47 14.42
CA THR A 368 -36.59 -5.39 15.20
C THR A 368 -36.45 -4.23 16.20
N VAL A 369 -37.32 -3.23 16.07
CA VAL A 369 -37.28 -1.98 16.85
C VAL A 369 -38.70 -1.60 17.25
N ASN A 370 -38.96 -1.38 18.54
CA ASN A 370 -40.28 -1.00 19.07
C ASN A 370 -41.41 -1.94 18.59
N ASP A 371 -41.16 -3.26 18.63
CA ASP A 371 -42.08 -4.31 18.15
C ASP A 371 -42.40 -4.27 16.64
N GLY A 372 -41.71 -3.43 15.87
CA GLY A 372 -41.79 -3.35 14.40
C GLY A 372 -40.49 -3.79 13.70
N GLU A 373 -40.59 -4.15 12.43
CA GLU A 373 -39.42 -4.43 11.58
C GLU A 373 -39.01 -3.13 10.86
N SER A 374 -37.72 -2.81 10.91
CA SER A 374 -37.12 -1.70 10.17
C SER A 374 -35.95 -2.23 9.35
N SER A 375 -35.88 -1.85 8.08
CA SER A 375 -34.76 -2.18 7.21
C SER A 375 -33.73 -1.05 7.17
N ARG A 376 -32.45 -1.41 7.06
CA ARG A 376 -31.36 -0.49 6.78
C ARG A 376 -30.49 -1.06 5.68
N ASP A 377 -29.98 -0.15 4.87
CA ASP A 377 -28.92 -0.49 3.92
C ASP A 377 -27.60 -0.55 4.67
N ILE A 378 -26.80 -1.54 4.32
CA ILE A 378 -25.49 -1.84 4.88
C ILE A 378 -24.52 -1.78 3.72
N ASP A 379 -23.63 -0.79 3.73
CA ASP A 379 -22.52 -0.76 2.80
C ASP A 379 -21.45 -1.76 3.22
N HIS A 380 -20.70 -2.25 2.24
CA HIS A 380 -19.60 -3.19 2.41
C HIS A 380 -18.43 -2.73 1.55
N ALA A 381 -17.22 -2.95 2.03
CA ALA A 381 -16.01 -2.81 1.24
C ALA A 381 -15.07 -3.99 1.44
N GLN A 382 -14.44 -4.44 0.36
CA GLN A 382 -13.37 -5.42 0.39
C GLN A 382 -12.13 -4.82 -0.25
N ILE A 383 -11.02 -4.90 0.46
CA ILE A 383 -9.72 -4.40 0.01
C ILE A 383 -8.88 -5.58 -0.46
N MET A 384 -8.37 -5.50 -1.68
CA MET A 384 -7.60 -6.55 -2.32
C MET A 384 -6.26 -6.01 -2.78
N ALA A 385 -5.21 -6.81 -2.65
CA ALA A 385 -3.88 -6.50 -3.16
C ALA A 385 -3.58 -7.27 -4.44
N LEU A 386 -3.19 -6.52 -5.48
CA LEU A 386 -2.51 -7.06 -6.65
C LEU A 386 -1.01 -7.12 -6.38
N THR A 387 -0.35 -8.18 -6.82
CA THR A 387 1.09 -8.40 -6.61
C THR A 387 1.71 -8.97 -7.87
N ARG A 388 2.89 -8.47 -8.23
CA ARG A 388 3.64 -8.91 -9.41
C ARG A 388 3.76 -10.44 -9.48
N GLY A 389 3.45 -10.99 -10.65
CA GLY A 389 3.58 -12.42 -10.96
C GLY A 389 2.57 -13.33 -10.25
N LYS A 390 1.63 -12.78 -9.47
CA LYS A 390 0.55 -13.57 -8.87
C LYS A 390 -0.62 -13.69 -9.86
N SER A 391 -1.23 -14.87 -9.89
CA SER A 391 -2.40 -15.15 -10.74
C SER A 391 -3.73 -14.76 -10.08
N GLU A 392 -3.70 -14.37 -8.81
CA GLU A 392 -4.88 -14.08 -7.98
C GLU A 392 -4.53 -12.92 -7.06
N ALA A 393 -5.52 -12.07 -6.77
CA ALA A 393 -5.38 -11.04 -5.75
C ALA A 393 -5.47 -11.65 -4.33
N THR A 394 -5.01 -10.91 -3.34
CA THR A 394 -5.12 -11.29 -1.91
C THR A 394 -6.04 -10.31 -1.20
N THR A 395 -7.08 -10.79 -0.53
CA THR A 395 -7.89 -9.95 0.36
C THR A 395 -7.05 -9.49 1.54
N LEU A 396 -7.00 -8.18 1.79
CA LEU A 396 -6.37 -7.56 2.94
C LEU A 396 -7.38 -7.44 4.08
N GLN A 397 -8.42 -6.64 3.86
CA GLN A 397 -9.45 -6.34 4.86
C GLN A 397 -10.85 -6.34 4.23
N THR A 398 -11.85 -6.57 5.07
CA THR A 398 -13.27 -6.40 4.72
C THR A 398 -13.92 -5.54 5.79
N PHE A 399 -14.70 -4.56 5.34
CA PHE A 399 -15.44 -3.63 6.17
C PHE A 399 -16.93 -3.70 5.81
N GLN A 400 -17.78 -3.45 6.80
CA GLN A 400 -19.22 -3.35 6.61
C GLN A 400 -19.80 -2.43 7.66
N ASP A 401 -20.91 -1.77 7.33
CA ASP A 401 -21.64 -0.98 8.30
C ASP A 401 -22.20 -1.89 9.38
N LYS A 402 -22.41 -1.31 10.56
CA LYS A 402 -22.96 -2.04 11.70
C LYS A 402 -24.11 -1.27 12.29
N GLY A 403 -25.29 -1.89 12.32
CA GLY A 403 -26.44 -1.40 13.06
C GLY A 403 -26.55 -2.07 14.42
N GLU A 404 -26.73 -1.29 15.49
CA GLU A 404 -27.06 -1.78 16.82
C GLU A 404 -28.40 -1.20 17.29
N VAL A 405 -29.29 -2.05 17.83
CA VAL A 405 -30.55 -1.57 18.43
C VAL A 405 -30.28 -1.09 19.84
N VAL A 406 -30.37 0.22 20.05
CA VAL A 406 -30.17 0.87 21.34
C VAL A 406 -31.50 1.31 21.94
N SER A 407 -31.55 1.53 23.26
CA SER A 407 -32.75 2.04 23.95
C SER A 407 -32.45 3.30 24.74
N ASP A 408 -33.33 4.29 24.66
CA ASP A 408 -33.25 5.49 25.49
C ASP A 408 -33.72 5.21 26.93
N SER A 409 -33.62 6.22 27.81
CA SER A 409 -34.07 6.11 29.20
C SER A 409 -35.58 5.87 29.36
N GLY A 410 -36.38 6.14 28.32
CA GLY A 410 -37.81 5.88 28.25
C GLY A 410 -38.16 4.49 27.70
N GLY A 411 -37.17 3.70 27.28
CA GLY A 411 -37.35 2.38 26.67
C GLY A 411 -37.70 2.43 25.18
N TYR A 412 -37.65 3.61 24.54
CA TYR A 412 -37.81 3.72 23.10
C TYR A 412 -36.54 3.21 22.40
N GLN A 413 -36.72 2.31 21.43
CA GLN A 413 -35.63 1.73 20.68
C GLN A 413 -35.33 2.51 19.39
N SER A 414 -34.05 2.64 19.05
CA SER A 414 -33.55 3.15 17.77
C SER A 414 -32.43 2.26 17.23
N ILE A 415 -32.05 2.45 15.96
CA ILE A 415 -30.89 1.79 15.36
C ILE A 415 -29.79 2.84 15.30
N ASP A 416 -28.71 2.60 16.01
CA ASP A 416 -27.49 3.38 15.90
C ASP A 416 -26.60 2.71 14.86
N MET A 417 -26.24 3.47 13.82
CA MET A 417 -25.35 3.01 12.75
C MET A 417 -23.91 3.41 13.08
N THR A 418 -22.99 2.49 12.81
CA THR A 418 -21.57 2.77 12.62
C THR A 418 -21.26 2.56 11.15
N GLU A 419 -20.95 3.64 10.47
CA GLU A 419 -20.71 3.66 9.02
C GLU A 419 -19.20 3.68 8.76
N PHE A 420 -18.75 3.06 7.68
CA PHE A 420 -17.36 3.14 7.27
C PHE A 420 -17.21 3.71 5.86
N GLU A 421 -16.12 4.43 5.65
CA GLU A 421 -15.70 4.95 4.35
C GLU A 421 -14.23 4.64 4.18
N VAL A 422 -13.85 4.08 3.03
CA VAL A 422 -12.44 3.80 2.72
C VAL A 422 -11.96 4.88 1.77
N ASP A 423 -10.89 5.54 2.18
CA ASP A 423 -10.28 6.62 1.43
C ASP A 423 -8.93 6.17 0.89
N GLY A 424 -8.74 6.43 -0.41
CA GLY A 424 -7.41 6.36 -1.01
C GLY A 424 -6.57 7.54 -0.53
N ILE A 425 -5.30 7.30 -0.21
CA ILE A 425 -4.37 8.36 0.21
C ILE A 425 -3.09 8.27 -0.62
N GLY A 426 -2.46 9.41 -0.92
CA GLY A 426 -1.23 9.48 -1.71
C GLY A 426 0.02 8.90 -1.02
N VAL A 427 -0.11 8.36 0.20
CA VAL A 427 1.00 7.87 1.03
C VAL A 427 1.42 6.47 0.64
N TYR A 428 2.72 6.25 0.60
CA TYR A 428 3.31 4.93 0.39
C TYR A 428 2.76 3.88 1.37
N ASP A 429 2.44 2.70 0.84
CA ASP A 429 2.06 1.50 1.60
C ASP A 429 0.87 1.72 2.54
N THR A 430 0.02 2.71 2.29
CA THR A 430 -1.04 3.09 3.23
C THR A 430 -2.38 3.34 2.54
N TYR A 431 -3.47 3.01 3.23
CA TYR A 431 -4.82 3.51 2.94
C TYR A 431 -5.53 3.87 4.25
N ALA A 432 -6.56 4.71 4.17
CA ALA A 432 -7.32 5.16 5.32
C ALA A 432 -8.73 4.55 5.32
N VAL A 433 -9.26 4.31 6.52
CA VAL A 433 -10.66 3.94 6.72
C VAL A 433 -11.25 4.85 7.78
N ALA A 434 -12.19 5.70 7.40
CA ALA A 434 -13.02 6.43 8.33
C ALA A 434 -14.06 5.50 8.94
N GLU A 435 -14.15 5.45 10.26
CA GLU A 435 -15.26 4.85 11.01
C GLU A 435 -16.06 5.98 11.66
N GLN A 436 -17.30 6.16 11.21
CA GLN A 436 -18.24 7.14 11.72
C GLN A 436 -19.21 6.45 12.68
N GLY A 437 -18.97 6.61 13.98
CA GLY A 437 -19.93 6.23 15.01
C GLY A 437 -20.98 7.32 15.26
N PRO A 438 -21.98 7.07 16.12
CA PRO A 438 -23.05 8.04 16.40
C PRO A 438 -22.60 9.37 17.03
N LYS A 439 -21.35 9.43 17.56
CA LYS A 439 -20.84 10.57 18.34
C LYS A 439 -19.43 11.02 17.95
N SER A 440 -18.72 10.27 17.11
CA SER A 440 -17.31 10.52 16.80
C SER A 440 -16.93 9.87 15.49
N LYS A 441 -16.01 10.49 14.76
CA LYS A 441 -15.34 9.90 13.60
C LYS A 441 -13.88 9.60 13.95
N THR A 442 -13.38 8.44 13.51
CA THR A 442 -11.96 8.07 13.65
C THR A 442 -11.44 7.58 12.33
N TYR A 443 -10.25 8.00 11.94
CA TYR A 443 -9.55 7.51 10.77
C TYR A 443 -8.54 6.44 11.18
N HIS A 444 -8.62 5.29 10.54
CA HIS A 444 -7.74 4.16 10.77
C HIS A 444 -6.79 4.05 9.58
N LEU A 445 -5.50 4.24 9.80
CA LEU A 445 -4.48 3.98 8.78
C LEU A 445 -4.10 2.51 8.77
N TYR A 446 -4.00 1.91 7.60
CA TYR A 446 -3.61 0.52 7.41
C TYR A 446 -2.42 0.41 6.46
N ALA A 447 -1.48 -0.48 6.77
CA ALA A 447 -0.39 -0.85 5.87
C ALA A 447 -0.84 -1.88 4.82
N ILE A 448 -0.46 -1.70 3.56
CA ILE A 448 -0.82 -2.58 2.44
C ILE A 448 0.00 -3.89 2.46
N ASP A 449 1.31 -3.79 2.60
CA ASP A 449 2.25 -4.91 2.62
C ASP A 449 2.22 -5.64 3.95
N GLY A 450 2.07 -4.87 5.03
CA GLY A 450 1.99 -5.37 6.40
C GLY A 450 0.62 -5.93 6.79
N ASP A 451 -0.44 -5.58 6.05
CA ASP A 451 -1.84 -5.92 6.33
C ASP A 451 -2.19 -5.74 7.83
N LYS A 452 -1.89 -4.55 8.33
CA LYS A 452 -2.07 -4.23 9.74
C LYS A 452 -2.46 -2.77 9.91
N LYS A 453 -3.24 -2.49 10.94
CA LYS A 453 -3.50 -1.12 11.36
C LYS A 453 -2.21 -0.47 11.88
N LEU A 454 -1.96 0.76 11.46
CA LEU A 454 -0.81 1.58 11.81
C LEU A 454 -1.13 2.50 12.98
N VAL A 455 -2.18 3.32 12.85
CA VAL A 455 -2.55 4.34 13.82
C VAL A 455 -4.04 4.68 13.71
N ASP A 456 -4.62 5.12 14.83
CA ASP A 456 -5.95 5.71 14.91
C ASP A 456 -5.83 7.23 15.06
N VAL A 457 -6.54 7.98 14.23
CA VAL A 457 -6.55 9.45 14.24
C VAL A 457 -7.97 9.93 14.45
N PRO A 458 -8.29 10.42 15.66
CA PRO A 458 -9.57 11.05 15.94
C PRO A 458 -9.80 12.28 15.05
N ASP A 459 -11.05 12.52 14.67
CA ASP A 459 -11.46 13.71 13.92
C ASP A 459 -11.21 15.04 14.64
N THR A 460 -10.93 15.01 15.94
CA THR A 460 -10.58 16.21 16.72
C THR A 460 -9.29 16.89 16.25
N TYR A 461 -8.45 16.20 15.48
CA TYR A 461 -7.24 16.76 14.88
C TYR A 461 -7.48 17.32 13.47
N CYS A 462 -8.72 17.30 12.99
CA CYS A 462 -9.08 17.75 11.65
C CYS A 462 -9.58 19.19 11.64
N GLY A 463 -9.23 19.93 10.59
CA GLY A 463 -9.74 21.28 10.35
C GLY A 463 -11.27 21.31 10.28
N SER A 464 -11.89 22.23 11.03
CA SER A 464 -13.33 22.27 11.26
C SER A 464 -14.20 22.68 10.05
N GLU A 465 -13.62 23.03 8.90
CA GLU A 465 -14.36 23.61 7.77
C GLU A 465 -14.46 22.71 6.53
N TYR A 466 -13.48 21.82 6.27
CA TYR A 466 -13.42 21.04 5.02
C TYR A 466 -13.11 19.53 5.19
N GLY A 467 -13.07 19.02 6.43
CA GLY A 467 -12.73 17.63 6.72
C GLY A 467 -11.27 17.46 7.17
N CYS A 468 -10.76 16.23 7.11
CA CYS A 468 -9.45 15.86 7.66
C CYS A 468 -8.28 15.92 6.68
N GLY A 469 -8.52 16.30 5.42
CA GLY A 469 -7.49 16.32 4.38
C GLY A 469 -6.72 15.00 4.28
N VAL A 470 -7.41 13.85 4.40
CA VAL A 470 -6.77 12.52 4.44
C VAL A 470 -6.01 12.18 3.16
N ASP A 471 -6.38 12.81 2.06
CA ASP A 471 -5.67 12.82 0.79
C ASP A 471 -4.25 13.39 0.91
N ARG A 472 -3.99 14.28 1.87
CA ARG A 472 -2.72 15.00 2.07
C ARG A 472 -1.84 14.43 3.19
N ILE A 473 -2.14 13.24 3.68
CA ILE A 473 -1.31 12.60 4.71
C ILE A 473 0.10 12.41 4.15
N ARG A 474 1.13 12.52 5.00
CA ARG A 474 2.50 12.16 4.63
C ARG A 474 3.17 11.38 5.74
N ARG A 475 4.05 10.43 5.41
CA ARG A 475 4.83 9.72 6.42
C ARG A 475 6.07 10.53 6.79
N VAL A 476 6.35 10.69 8.08
CA VAL A 476 7.50 11.45 8.59
C VAL A 476 8.30 10.54 9.52
N GLY A 477 9.50 10.14 9.10
CA GLY A 477 10.27 9.15 9.84
C GLY A 477 9.60 7.77 9.89
N ASP A 478 9.87 7.00 10.94
CA ASP A 478 9.41 5.61 11.04
C ASP A 478 7.98 5.47 11.59
N ASP A 479 7.56 6.39 12.46
CA ASP A 479 6.41 6.26 13.35
C ASP A 479 5.57 7.53 13.48
N HIS A 480 5.76 8.53 12.61
CA HIS A 480 4.93 9.72 12.55
C HIS A 480 4.29 9.91 11.18
N TRP A 481 3.14 10.57 11.20
CA TRP A 481 2.36 10.94 10.03
C TRP A 481 1.93 12.39 10.16
N LEU A 482 2.15 13.17 9.11
CA LEU A 482 1.66 14.52 8.97
C LEU A 482 0.22 14.45 8.47
N PHE A 483 -0.72 14.94 9.27
CA PHE A 483 -2.14 15.07 8.98
C PHE A 483 -2.49 16.55 9.01
N ASP A 484 -2.75 17.15 7.85
CA ASP A 484 -2.94 18.61 7.75
C ASP A 484 -1.74 19.33 8.41
N ASP A 485 -1.96 20.13 9.46
CA ASP A 485 -0.91 20.79 10.24
C ASP A 485 -0.49 20.05 11.52
N TRP A 486 -0.80 18.76 11.65
CA TRP A 486 -0.54 17.95 12.85
C TRP A 486 0.41 16.79 12.58
N MET A 487 1.42 16.65 13.43
CA MET A 487 2.27 15.47 13.47
C MET A 487 1.70 14.45 14.45
N VAL A 488 1.18 13.34 13.93
CA VAL A 488 0.57 12.26 14.72
C VAL A 488 1.54 11.09 14.84
N ASP A 489 1.81 10.65 16.07
CA ASP A 489 2.66 9.48 16.33
C ASP A 489 1.87 8.16 16.25
N ALA A 490 2.58 7.03 16.30
CA ALA A 490 1.98 5.69 16.25
C ALA A 490 1.03 5.36 17.43
N THR A 491 0.99 6.18 18.48
CA THR A 491 0.02 6.06 19.59
C THR A 491 -1.26 6.86 19.35
N GLY A 492 -1.29 7.69 18.31
CA GLY A 492 -2.36 8.64 18.01
C GLY A 492 -2.20 9.98 18.71
N ALA A 493 -1.07 10.23 19.39
CA ALA A 493 -0.81 11.53 20.01
C ALA A 493 -0.35 12.51 18.93
N ALA A 494 -0.92 13.72 18.94
CA ALA A 494 -0.66 14.75 17.94
C ALA A 494 0.08 15.97 18.52
N THR A 495 1.00 16.53 17.75
CA THR A 495 1.64 17.83 18.02
C THR A 495 1.52 18.73 16.79
N SER A 496 1.07 19.98 16.96
CA SER A 496 0.95 20.92 15.84
C SER A 496 2.32 21.23 15.23
N VAL A 497 2.40 21.33 13.90
CA VAL A 497 3.62 21.70 13.19
C VAL A 497 4.06 23.12 13.60
N ALA A 498 3.11 24.02 13.83
CA ALA A 498 3.37 25.37 14.35
C ALA A 498 4.17 25.33 15.67
N SER A 499 3.79 24.46 16.61
CA SER A 499 4.51 24.26 17.87
C SER A 499 5.91 23.67 17.65
N ILE A 500 6.05 22.71 16.73
CA ILE A 500 7.35 22.09 16.40
C ILE A 500 8.34 23.13 15.86
N VAL A 501 7.90 24.03 14.98
CA VAL A 501 8.78 25.08 14.40
C VAL A 501 8.84 26.37 15.23
N GLY A 502 8.07 26.45 16.31
CA GLY A 502 8.08 27.56 17.27
C GLY A 502 7.46 28.85 16.72
N VAL A 503 6.33 28.74 16.02
CA VAL A 503 5.50 29.86 15.57
C VAL A 503 4.13 29.85 16.27
N ASP A 504 3.35 30.91 16.08
CA ASP A 504 1.98 30.99 16.61
C ASP A 504 1.08 29.95 15.91
N GLU A 505 0.08 29.40 16.61
CA GLU A 505 -0.81 28.38 16.03
C GLU A 505 -1.83 28.96 15.04
N ASP A 506 -2.07 30.28 15.07
CA ASP A 506 -3.00 30.95 14.14
C ASP A 506 -2.36 31.28 12.77
N VAL A 507 -1.13 30.84 12.50
CA VAL A 507 -0.43 31.11 11.23
C VAL A 507 -0.79 30.09 10.16
N ASP A 508 -0.87 30.56 8.92
CA ASP A 508 -1.06 29.69 7.77
C ASP A 508 0.27 29.06 7.35
N LEU A 509 0.31 27.72 7.30
CA LEU A 509 1.48 26.94 6.91
C LEU A 509 1.25 26.27 5.56
N HIS A 510 2.26 26.35 4.70
CA HIS A 510 2.35 25.53 3.50
C HIS A 510 3.38 24.42 3.72
N LEU A 511 2.95 23.18 3.46
CA LEU A 511 3.70 21.98 3.77
C LEU A 511 4.06 21.22 2.50
N ASP A 512 5.34 20.90 2.34
CA ASP A 512 5.85 20.01 1.27
C ASP A 512 6.82 18.97 1.90
N GLN A 513 7.29 17.99 1.13
CA GLN A 513 8.19 16.95 1.62
C GLN A 513 9.28 16.60 0.60
N PHE A 514 10.51 16.49 1.08
CA PHE A 514 11.65 15.99 0.30
C PHE A 514 11.64 14.46 0.25
N ALA A 515 12.32 13.89 -0.74
CA ALA A 515 12.42 12.44 -0.94
C ALA A 515 13.15 11.71 0.21
N ASP A 516 13.87 12.42 1.07
CA ASP A 516 14.46 11.83 2.28
C ASP A 516 13.53 11.90 3.51
N GLY A 517 12.27 12.29 3.33
CA GLY A 517 11.25 12.39 4.36
C GLY A 517 11.27 13.70 5.16
N THR A 518 12.25 14.57 4.92
CA THR A 518 12.29 15.90 5.57
C THR A 518 11.08 16.72 5.14
N VAL A 519 10.34 17.28 6.10
CA VAL A 519 9.19 18.14 5.83
C VAL A 519 9.66 19.59 5.63
N TYR A 520 9.25 20.18 4.52
CA TYR A 520 9.36 21.61 4.23
C TYR A 520 8.15 22.33 4.83
N VAL A 521 8.41 23.34 5.67
CA VAL A 521 7.37 24.14 6.32
C VAL A 521 7.59 25.60 5.95
N GLN A 522 6.69 26.17 5.18
CA GLN A 522 6.67 27.57 4.81
C GLN A 522 5.58 28.31 5.58
N GLN A 523 5.95 29.42 6.21
CA GLN A 523 4.97 30.33 6.79
C GLN A 523 4.47 31.29 5.71
N ASN A 524 3.16 31.23 5.40
CA ASN A 524 2.54 32.03 4.33
C ASN A 524 2.08 33.40 4.84
N TYR A 525 1.20 33.38 5.84
CA TYR A 525 0.52 34.56 6.34
C TYR A 525 0.36 34.50 7.85
N ASP A 526 0.56 35.64 8.49
CA ASP A 526 0.18 35.89 9.88
C ASP A 526 -1.07 36.77 9.86
N GLN A 527 -2.08 36.45 10.68
CA GLN A 527 -3.31 37.21 10.92
C GLN A 527 -3.05 38.73 11.14
N GLY A 528 -1.85 39.10 11.57
CA GLY A 528 -1.38 40.49 11.65
C GLY A 528 -1.12 41.22 10.32
N GLY A 529 -1.36 40.61 9.15
CA GLY A 529 -1.22 41.27 7.84
C GLY A 529 0.18 41.20 7.22
N ASN A 530 1.10 40.43 7.81
CA ASN A 530 2.45 40.29 7.31
C ASN A 530 2.67 38.88 6.76
N ASN A 531 3.11 38.77 5.51
CA ASN A 531 3.67 37.51 5.00
C ASN A 531 4.97 37.27 5.76
N ALA A 532 4.92 36.43 6.79
CA ALA A 532 6.10 36.07 7.55
C ALA A 532 6.93 35.09 6.72
N LYS A 533 7.74 35.62 5.80
CA LYS A 533 8.54 34.86 4.83
C LYS A 533 9.62 34.05 5.56
N ARG A 534 9.25 32.87 6.07
CA ARG A 534 10.12 31.96 6.81
C ARG A 534 9.92 30.55 6.28
N VAL A 535 11.02 29.80 6.29
CA VAL A 535 11.04 28.40 5.89
C VAL A 535 11.81 27.61 6.95
N PHE A 536 11.20 26.51 7.37
CA PHE A 536 11.77 25.54 8.27
C PHE A 536 11.82 24.16 7.62
N LEU A 537 12.76 23.35 8.11
CA LEU A 537 12.89 21.95 7.77
C LEU A 537 12.70 21.14 9.05
N VAL A 538 11.79 20.17 9.02
CA VAL A 538 11.53 19.25 10.13
C VAL A 538 12.00 17.86 9.70
N ASP A 539 12.96 17.30 10.44
CA ASP A 539 13.47 15.95 10.18
C ASP A 539 12.57 14.86 10.79
N GLY A 540 12.90 13.59 10.54
CA GLY A 540 12.17 12.44 11.09
C GLY A 540 12.24 12.30 12.62
N ASP A 541 13.13 13.02 13.30
CA ASP A 541 13.17 13.11 14.77
C ASP A 541 12.34 14.31 15.28
N LEU A 542 11.58 14.96 14.39
CA LEU A 542 10.82 16.19 14.63
C LEU A 542 11.67 17.40 15.05
N LYS A 543 12.95 17.43 14.67
CA LYS A 543 13.80 18.59 14.92
C LYS A 543 13.60 19.62 13.81
N ALA A 544 13.15 20.80 14.21
CA ALA A 544 13.02 21.93 13.31
C ALA A 544 14.35 22.69 13.15
N SER A 545 14.63 23.12 11.93
CA SER A 545 15.71 24.05 11.60
C SER A 545 15.23 25.13 10.63
N GLU A 546 15.48 26.40 10.94
CA GLU A 546 15.14 27.51 10.04
C GLU A 546 16.24 27.65 8.97
N VAL A 547 15.85 27.72 7.69
CA VAL A 547 16.80 27.74 6.55
C VAL A 547 17.62 29.03 6.54
N LEU A 548 16.96 30.17 6.72
CA LEU A 548 17.56 31.48 6.95
C LEU A 548 16.70 32.23 7.96
N ASP A 549 17.34 33.08 8.76
CA ASP A 549 16.60 33.96 9.67
C ASP A 549 15.65 34.90 8.91
N LYS A 550 14.53 35.25 9.56
CA LYS A 550 13.49 36.15 9.05
C LYS A 550 14.05 37.43 8.40
N ASP A 551 15.08 38.05 8.97
CA ASP A 551 15.63 39.30 8.45
C ASP A 551 16.36 39.09 7.12
N ARG A 552 17.01 37.95 6.93
CA ARG A 552 17.61 37.57 5.63
C ARG A 552 16.54 37.32 4.58
N TRP A 553 15.50 36.56 4.89
CA TRP A 553 14.42 36.33 3.93
C TRP A 553 13.70 37.62 3.55
N ASN A 554 13.41 38.48 4.52
CA ASN A 554 12.79 39.78 4.25
C ASN A 554 13.64 40.67 3.32
N ARG A 555 14.97 40.56 3.35
CA ARG A 555 15.85 41.29 2.44
C ARG A 555 15.89 40.68 1.03
N LEU A 556 15.87 39.36 0.92
CA LEU A 556 15.92 38.66 -0.37
C LEU A 556 14.58 38.74 -1.12
N LEU A 557 13.48 38.76 -0.38
CA LEU A 557 12.12 38.65 -0.92
C LEU A 557 11.39 39.99 -0.83
N LEU A 558 12.05 41.12 -1.06
CA LEU A 558 11.35 42.41 -1.09
C LEU A 558 10.32 42.45 -2.24
N SER A 559 9.31 43.31 -2.11
CA SER A 559 8.27 43.55 -3.14
C SER A 559 7.47 42.29 -3.47
N ASP A 560 7.65 41.72 -4.68
CA ASP A 560 6.91 40.58 -5.26
C ASP A 560 7.68 39.26 -5.17
N GLY A 561 8.80 39.21 -4.43
CA GLY A 561 9.56 37.98 -4.22
C GLY A 561 8.83 36.96 -3.31
N GLY A 562 9.07 35.68 -3.53
CA GLY A 562 8.46 34.58 -2.78
C GLY A 562 9.12 33.22 -3.03
N PHE A 563 8.75 32.24 -2.21
CA PHE A 563 9.08 30.83 -2.43
C PHE A 563 8.22 30.27 -3.56
N GLN A 564 8.77 29.40 -4.39
CA GLN A 564 8.10 28.84 -5.57
C GLN A 564 7.95 27.31 -5.49
N GLY A 565 8.31 26.70 -4.36
CA GLY A 565 8.26 25.26 -4.13
C GLY A 565 9.64 24.67 -3.87
N ILE A 566 9.72 23.34 -3.94
CA ILE A 566 10.96 22.59 -3.68
C ILE A 566 11.30 21.66 -4.84
N ASN A 567 12.59 21.36 -4.95
CA ASN A 567 13.06 20.18 -5.63
C ASN A 567 13.17 19.05 -4.61
N TYR A 568 12.16 18.18 -4.55
CA TYR A 568 12.12 17.12 -3.54
C TYR A 568 13.28 16.11 -3.66
N LEU A 569 13.91 15.96 -4.84
CA LEU A 569 15.04 15.06 -5.05
C LEU A 569 16.38 15.68 -4.64
N THR A 570 16.67 16.92 -5.06
CA THR A 570 17.98 17.57 -4.80
C THR A 570 18.05 18.24 -3.43
N GLY A 571 16.92 18.47 -2.78
CA GLY A 571 16.86 19.19 -1.50
C GLY A 571 16.97 20.71 -1.66
N GLU A 572 16.76 21.23 -2.86
CA GLU A 572 16.80 22.66 -3.17
C GLU A 572 15.43 23.31 -3.04
N ILE A 573 15.42 24.60 -2.73
CA ILE A 573 14.23 25.44 -2.59
C ILE A 573 14.25 26.46 -3.72
N TYR A 574 13.17 26.54 -4.48
CA TYR A 574 13.01 27.52 -5.56
C TYR A 574 12.57 28.85 -4.97
N VAL A 575 13.34 29.90 -5.25
CA VAL A 575 13.13 31.22 -4.67
C VAL A 575 13.13 32.27 -5.77
N LYS A 576 12.02 32.99 -5.91
CA LYS A 576 11.97 34.23 -6.69
C LYS A 576 12.33 35.38 -5.75
N THR A 577 13.53 35.92 -5.88
CA THR A 577 13.94 37.14 -5.17
C THR A 577 13.42 38.38 -5.89
N THR A 578 13.71 39.56 -5.35
CA THR A 578 13.38 40.83 -6.02
C THR A 578 14.08 41.00 -7.38
N ASP A 579 15.28 40.46 -7.53
CA ASP A 579 16.14 40.72 -8.69
C ASP A 579 16.30 39.49 -9.60
N GLU A 580 16.18 38.28 -9.05
CA GLU A 580 16.57 37.03 -9.71
C GLU A 580 15.77 35.80 -9.23
N GLN A 581 15.74 34.77 -10.06
CA GLN A 581 15.23 33.43 -9.73
C GLN A 581 16.41 32.52 -9.37
N ILE A 582 16.48 32.11 -8.10
CA ILE A 582 17.59 31.32 -7.57
C ILE A 582 17.10 30.04 -6.92
N THR A 583 17.97 29.03 -6.90
CA THR A 583 17.81 27.85 -6.05
C THR A 583 18.68 28.01 -4.80
N VAL A 584 18.09 27.69 -3.65
CA VAL A 584 18.73 27.79 -2.34
C VAL A 584 18.77 26.41 -1.71
N ASN A 585 19.92 25.99 -1.21
CA ASN A 585 20.02 24.72 -0.51
C ASN A 585 19.44 24.79 0.91
N ARG A 586 19.35 23.65 1.59
CA ARG A 586 18.84 23.50 2.97
C ARG A 586 19.53 24.38 4.03
N LYS A 587 20.69 24.98 3.73
CA LYS A 587 21.43 25.88 4.63
C LYS A 587 21.27 27.36 4.25
N GLY A 588 20.39 27.67 3.31
CA GLY A 588 20.15 29.03 2.88
C GLY A 588 21.20 29.59 1.94
N LYS A 589 22.07 28.75 1.36
CA LYS A 589 23.08 29.19 0.38
C LYS A 589 22.51 29.08 -1.03
N ALA A 590 22.62 30.14 -1.82
CA ALA A 590 22.35 30.09 -3.25
C ALA A 590 23.30 29.09 -3.93
N VAL A 591 22.73 28.16 -4.70
CA VAL A 591 23.46 27.07 -5.38
C VAL A 591 23.23 27.04 -6.88
N GLY A 592 22.22 27.77 -7.39
CA GLY A 592 21.94 27.89 -8.80
C GLY A 592 20.83 28.89 -9.10
N SER A 593 20.34 28.83 -10.33
CA SER A 593 19.16 29.52 -10.84
C SER A 593 18.22 28.52 -11.47
N TYR A 594 16.97 28.91 -11.69
CA TYR A 594 15.99 28.09 -12.39
C TYR A 594 15.25 28.91 -13.45
N ASP A 595 14.93 28.25 -14.55
CA ASP A 595 14.07 28.76 -15.62
C ASP A 595 12.72 28.02 -15.63
N GLU A 596 12.67 26.81 -15.07
CA GLU A 596 11.47 25.98 -15.03
C GLU A 596 11.22 25.41 -13.63
N LEU A 597 9.94 25.27 -13.28
CA LEU A 597 9.53 24.65 -12.02
C LEU A 597 9.00 23.23 -12.28
N PRO A 598 9.21 22.29 -11.34
CA PRO A 598 8.57 20.99 -11.39
C PRO A 598 7.05 21.14 -11.50
N TYR A 599 6.41 20.19 -12.17
CA TYR A 599 4.96 20.16 -12.26
C TYR A 599 4.37 19.90 -10.88
N ALA A 600 3.70 20.91 -10.33
CA ALA A 600 2.83 20.76 -9.19
C ALA A 600 1.58 20.01 -9.65
N ALA A 601 1.55 18.70 -9.42
CA ALA A 601 0.30 17.95 -9.49
C ALA A 601 -0.57 18.40 -8.30
N ASP A 602 -1.87 18.58 -8.52
CA ASP A 602 -2.85 18.79 -7.44
C ASP A 602 -2.82 17.60 -6.44
N ASP A 603 -3.59 17.72 -5.35
CA ASP A 603 -3.66 16.93 -4.10
C ASP A 603 -3.46 15.38 -4.15
N ASP A 604 -3.48 14.73 -5.31
CA ASP A 604 -3.22 13.29 -5.53
C ASP A 604 -1.73 12.98 -5.84
N ALA A 605 -0.79 13.74 -5.25
CA ALA A 605 0.63 13.61 -5.54
C ALA A 605 1.21 12.25 -5.10
N PRO A 606 2.20 11.69 -5.84
CA PRO A 606 2.91 10.50 -5.41
C PRO A 606 3.69 10.78 -4.12
N ASP A 607 3.88 9.77 -3.28
CA ASP A 607 4.72 9.88 -2.10
C ASP A 607 6.18 10.16 -2.51
N HIS A 608 6.61 11.41 -2.37
CA HIS A 608 7.95 11.86 -2.76
C HIS A 608 9.07 11.01 -2.14
N THR A 609 8.85 10.40 -0.98
CA THR A 609 9.85 9.56 -0.30
C THR A 609 10.14 8.25 -1.02
N HIS A 610 9.29 7.86 -1.97
CA HIS A 610 9.46 6.70 -2.84
C HIS A 610 9.70 7.06 -4.31
N MET A 611 9.94 8.34 -4.60
CA MET A 611 10.21 8.84 -5.94
C MET A 611 11.71 9.03 -6.18
N THR A 612 12.16 8.61 -7.36
CA THR A 612 13.53 8.84 -7.86
C THR A 612 13.58 9.74 -9.10
N TRP A 613 12.40 10.19 -9.56
CA TRP A 613 12.21 10.99 -10.76
C TRP A 613 11.26 12.13 -10.48
N MET A 614 11.45 13.23 -11.22
CA MET A 614 10.69 14.46 -11.10
C MET A 614 10.00 14.80 -12.41
N LEU A 615 8.73 15.17 -12.34
CA LEU A 615 7.93 15.53 -13.50
C LEU A 615 7.96 17.04 -13.73
N PHE A 616 8.12 17.43 -14.97
CA PHE A 616 8.07 18.80 -15.48
C PHE A 616 6.98 18.89 -16.56
N ARG A 617 6.32 20.05 -16.63
CA ARG A 617 5.27 20.33 -17.62
C ARG A 617 5.56 21.68 -18.27
N GLN A 618 5.94 21.62 -19.54
CA GLN A 618 6.14 22.80 -20.38
C GLN A 618 4.89 23.06 -21.20
N SER A 619 4.17 24.14 -20.91
CA SER A 619 3.03 24.54 -21.74
C SER A 619 3.50 25.23 -23.02
N GLY A 620 3.01 24.77 -24.17
CA GLY A 620 3.34 25.33 -25.48
C GLY A 620 2.13 25.49 -26.40
N ASP A 621 2.32 26.26 -27.48
CA ASP A 621 1.26 26.54 -28.48
C ASP A 621 0.68 25.28 -29.15
N ASN A 622 1.39 24.14 -29.07
CA ASN A 622 1.03 22.86 -29.69
C ASN A 622 0.60 21.78 -28.68
N GLY A 623 0.35 22.15 -27.42
CA GLY A 623 0.04 21.23 -26.32
C GLY A 623 1.10 21.25 -25.21
N ASP A 624 0.77 20.64 -24.08
CA ASP A 624 1.70 20.49 -22.96
C ASP A 624 2.73 19.39 -23.25
N VAL A 625 4.01 19.64 -22.97
CA VAL A 625 5.08 18.64 -23.04
C VAL A 625 5.45 18.20 -21.63
N TYR A 626 5.29 16.91 -21.36
CA TYR A 626 5.65 16.30 -20.08
C TYR A 626 7.02 15.65 -20.17
N THR A 627 7.91 15.98 -19.23
CA THR A 627 9.27 15.43 -19.16
C THR A 627 9.58 14.97 -17.75
N VAL A 628 10.17 13.78 -17.61
CA VAL A 628 10.67 13.29 -16.32
C VAL A 628 12.19 13.35 -16.28
N THR A 629 12.75 13.76 -15.15
CA THR A 629 14.20 13.89 -14.95
C THR A 629 14.64 13.33 -13.58
N LEU A 630 15.95 13.23 -13.33
CA LEU A 630 16.51 12.88 -12.01
C LEU A 630 16.59 14.08 -11.05
N GLY A 631 15.80 15.13 -11.30
CA GLY A 631 15.74 16.35 -10.51
C GLY A 631 16.36 17.57 -11.18
N GLN A 632 17.15 17.41 -12.25
CA GLN A 632 17.60 18.54 -13.05
C GLN A 632 16.47 19.08 -13.95
N GLU A 633 16.51 20.34 -14.35
CA GLU A 633 15.57 20.87 -15.35
C GLU A 633 15.72 20.15 -16.70
N PRO A 634 14.65 20.05 -17.51
CA PRO A 634 14.73 19.54 -18.87
C PRO A 634 15.85 20.22 -19.69
N GLY A 635 16.70 19.42 -20.33
CA GLY A 635 17.84 19.88 -21.12
C GLY A 635 19.12 20.17 -20.32
N GLN A 636 19.10 20.08 -18.99
CA GLN A 636 20.29 20.21 -18.15
C GLN A 636 21.00 18.87 -17.94
N SER A 637 22.28 18.93 -17.58
CA SER A 637 23.05 17.73 -17.23
C SER A 637 22.54 17.10 -15.93
N ALA A 638 22.57 15.77 -15.85
CA ALA A 638 22.11 15.07 -14.66
C ALA A 638 22.96 15.44 -13.43
N PRO A 639 22.40 15.39 -12.20
CA PRO A 639 23.09 15.82 -10.98
C PRO A 639 24.40 15.09 -10.61
N ASP A 640 24.85 14.10 -11.38
CA ASP A 640 26.07 13.31 -11.10
C ASP A 640 26.92 12.99 -12.35
N ASP A 641 26.79 13.78 -13.42
CA ASP A 641 27.74 13.74 -14.55
C ASP A 641 29.01 14.59 -14.30
N ALA A 642 29.12 15.22 -13.12
CA ALA A 642 30.36 15.81 -12.64
C ALA A 642 31.29 14.75 -12.01
N GLU A 643 31.74 13.79 -12.82
CA GLU A 643 33.08 13.25 -12.57
C GLU A 643 34.09 14.40 -12.82
N ASP A 644 34.91 14.71 -11.82
CA ASP A 644 35.97 15.72 -11.81
C ASP A 644 35.57 17.21 -11.80
N ALA A 645 35.40 17.74 -10.59
CA ALA A 645 35.90 19.08 -10.25
C ALA A 645 36.62 18.98 -8.88
N GLY A 646 37.95 18.89 -8.92
CA GLY A 646 38.81 18.64 -7.77
C GLY A 646 39.13 19.82 -6.88
#